data_AF-A0A957C2M4-F1
#
_entry.id   AF-A0A957C2M4-F1
#
_cell.length_a   1.000
_cell.length_b   1.000
_cell.length_c   1.000
_cell.angle_alpha   90.00
_cell.angle_beta   90.00
_cell.angle_gamma   90.00
#
_symmetry.space_group_name_H-M   'P 1'
#
loop_
_entity.id
_entity.type
_entity.pdbx_description
1 polymer ?
#
loop_
_entity_poly.entity_id
_entity_poly.type
_entity_poly.pdbx_seq_one_letter_code
_entity_poly.pdbx_strand_id
1 'polypeptide(L)'
;MLEHNEPNAEVTESTTEETSALTPVQQTVQEMSLADLLGYFLRRPGETAQAFWAVVRPDAVVRQDTPVLNVPAVERQASERKWDWRNTLSRAQEARVIRFTLQLVAFFVAVAGTLTMAAEPYARRSESVQLAAGVPFFFFAIGLWLFAEVEGNWRSERQWFKQQTAADRFWLLLRLIPGFLLVIGLQTLWNAAKAPVAAVMDTVTPAVQTLLAGLVLWILIDALRFVIGIMADRNSGLIPRWINPHAEKEKRQRTPASNETPWNQQTILVRLAFLAAGMFSTVLVWLGTSGNTFNTPTFYLWLLSILFWSLAIMPRWDFASWLADRVDGWRRFKLDRNAWAVILALVVIMTFAAAFRFDRLAQHPREMTDDHVEKILDAGRVRDGARNIFFANNGGREPFQMYAIALASYLPGLGIDHYTIKVVAAVESLLTIPMVFWMGYAFLEGQPKRRRLLAGLLAAALLAVSYWHVAITRQALRIPLTPLIVSLELIFLAKAIRYNRRADFILAGLTLGFGLYMYQAVRMLPVVILVAVAAAIYFVAKNWHDRLKYTVNLSALVLISFVIFIPMFHYSVENPDLFWRRATGRLLGDDVVQEVAEDGTITMRDASLEERWLAFRENIPVLLSNTRNVLLMFHWKGDVAAISGVPNEPAMDTVSGALLIVGVAAWGVLFVKTRDPIIGLVPVMLFIMLLPSALSIAFPIENPSHTRTSGAIPLVYFLTALPLAAIIDQVMRYVRGWRGWAAGALVAGCFIVPSYNANTYTYFDVYPQIYAESFDPYTEPGAYLQGFVLSGGGWGNAFMIGYPHWWSHRAIGLAAGLETQWPNGIVSRDEIPLFLESGSLRGDLFNFDPDKDILFFYSPDDTETGDYLAEHFPEGYSQRVFTYAPNNDYMIYRVPALGDEAFQEWLERYLPETN
;
A
#
# COMPACT_ATOMS: atom_id res chain seq x y z
N MET A 1 64.53 51.56 72.51
CA MET A 1 65.27 50.29 72.65
C MET A 1 64.30 49.19 72.28
N LEU A 2 64.42 48.34 71.26
CA LEU A 2 65.42 47.96 70.25
C LEU A 2 64.59 47.30 69.12
N GLU A 3 64.82 47.62 67.84
CA GLU A 3 65.41 46.74 66.80
C GLU A 3 64.45 45.83 66.00
N HIS A 4 64.52 46.03 64.68
CA HIS A 4 64.58 45.10 63.53
C HIS A 4 63.56 43.98 63.21
N ASN A 5 63.22 44.02 61.92
CA ASN A 5 63.05 42.96 60.91
C ASN A 5 61.70 42.27 60.68
N GLU A 6 60.93 42.86 59.75
CA GLU A 6 60.43 42.30 58.47
C GLU A 6 59.50 41.04 58.45
N PRO A 7 58.68 40.86 57.39
CA PRO A 7 57.26 41.21 57.49
C PRO A 7 56.33 40.02 57.19
N ASN A 8 55.07 40.10 57.63
CA ASN A 8 53.93 39.59 56.87
C ASN A 8 52.60 40.11 57.41
N ALA A 9 51.68 40.24 56.46
CA ALA A 9 50.34 40.77 56.59
C ALA A 9 49.42 39.93 57.48
N GLU A 10 48.46 40.60 58.13
CA GLU A 10 47.05 40.18 58.21
C GLU A 10 46.20 41.37 58.69
N VAL A 11 45.33 41.87 57.82
CA VAL A 11 43.86 41.71 57.87
C VAL A 11 43.22 42.51 59.03
N THR A 12 42.75 43.70 58.68
CA THR A 12 41.76 44.46 59.45
C THR A 12 40.36 44.16 58.91
N GLU A 13 39.51 43.62 59.78
CA GLU A 13 38.05 43.61 59.64
C GLU A 13 37.51 45.05 59.65
N SER A 14 36.63 45.35 58.68
CA SER A 14 35.58 46.34 58.87
C SER A 14 34.30 45.79 58.25
N THR A 15 33.33 45.52 59.10
CA THR A 15 31.98 45.11 58.79
C THR A 15 31.21 46.24 58.09
N THR A 16 30.71 45.96 56.89
CA THR A 16 29.57 46.66 56.28
C THR A 16 28.62 45.60 55.73
N GLU A 17 27.51 45.39 56.43
CA GLU A 17 26.34 44.68 55.94
C GLU A 17 25.71 45.48 54.79
N GLU A 18 25.69 44.90 53.59
CA GLU A 18 24.71 45.23 52.55
C GLU A 18 24.07 43.92 52.07
N THR A 19 23.14 43.39 52.87
CA THR A 19 22.19 42.37 52.42
C THR A 19 21.17 43.01 51.49
N SER A 20 21.15 42.64 50.21
CA SER A 20 20.09 43.04 49.29
C SER A 20 18.75 42.47 49.78
N ALA A 21 17.85 43.33 50.24
CA ALA A 21 16.52 42.90 50.65
C ALA A 21 15.74 42.37 49.44
N LEU A 22 15.54 41.06 49.37
CA LEU A 22 14.65 40.42 48.40
C LEU A 22 13.22 40.95 48.61
N THR A 23 12.46 41.13 47.53
CA THR A 23 11.05 41.51 47.65
C THR A 23 10.25 40.38 48.33
N PRO A 24 9.14 40.68 49.05
CA PRO A 24 8.37 39.66 49.78
C PRO A 24 7.96 38.46 48.91
N VAL A 25 7.65 38.71 47.63
CA VAL A 25 7.29 37.70 46.64
C VAL A 25 8.46 36.76 46.29
N GLN A 26 9.69 37.28 46.25
CA GLN A 26 10.88 36.48 45.93
C GLN A 26 11.27 35.55 47.08
N GLN A 27 11.14 36.00 48.33
CA GLN A 27 11.33 35.15 49.51
C GLN A 27 10.27 34.04 49.55
N THR A 28 9.01 34.36 49.24
CA THR A 28 7.93 33.37 49.23
C THR A 28 8.19 32.26 48.20
N VAL A 29 8.72 32.59 47.01
CA VAL A 29 9.02 31.60 45.96
C VAL A 29 10.20 30.68 46.29
N GLN A 30 11.17 31.14 47.09
CA GLN A 30 12.29 30.31 47.56
C GLN A 30 11.84 29.27 48.60
N GLU A 31 10.79 29.55 49.36
CA GLU A 31 10.28 28.69 50.43
C GLU A 31 9.14 27.74 49.97
N MET A 32 8.63 27.90 48.74
CA MET A 32 7.55 27.06 48.20
C MET A 32 8.03 25.66 47.80
N SER A 33 7.22 24.63 48.07
CA SER A 33 7.42 23.30 47.50
C SER A 33 7.13 23.31 45.98
N LEU A 34 7.64 22.31 45.25
CA LEU A 34 7.39 22.19 43.80
C LEU A 34 5.88 22.13 43.46
N ALA A 35 5.09 21.49 44.32
CA ALA A 35 3.65 21.40 44.16
C ALA A 35 2.96 22.76 44.35
N ASP A 36 3.40 23.55 45.34
CA ASP A 36 2.88 24.89 45.61
C ASP A 36 3.26 25.87 44.50
N LEU A 37 4.50 25.77 44.00
CA LEU A 37 5.01 26.62 42.92
C LEU A 37 4.28 26.34 41.58
N LEU A 38 3.94 25.07 41.30
CA LEU A 38 3.07 24.68 40.18
C LEU A 38 1.63 25.17 40.37
N GLY A 39 1.08 25.06 41.59
CA GLY A 39 -0.25 25.57 41.92
C GLY A 39 -0.34 27.09 41.78
N TYR A 40 0.69 27.82 42.20
CA TYR A 40 0.80 29.27 42.08
C TYR A 40 1.00 29.69 40.61
N PHE A 41 1.80 28.95 39.85
CA PHE A 41 1.98 29.15 38.41
C PHE A 41 0.68 28.98 37.63
N LEU A 42 -0.13 27.97 37.95
CA LEU A 42 -1.43 27.75 37.29
C LEU A 42 -2.43 28.89 37.54
N ARG A 43 -2.38 29.52 38.73
CA ARG A 43 -3.27 30.63 39.09
C ARG A 43 -2.76 31.98 38.56
N ARG A 44 -1.44 32.19 38.57
CA ARG A 44 -0.79 33.46 38.18
C ARG A 44 0.54 33.20 37.44
N PRO A 45 0.50 32.78 36.16
CA PRO A 45 1.68 32.30 35.45
C PRO A 45 2.73 33.39 35.20
N GLY A 46 2.31 34.64 34.96
CA GLY A 46 3.23 35.75 34.69
C GLY A 46 4.06 36.18 35.90
N GLU A 47 3.41 36.35 37.05
CA GLU A 47 4.06 36.75 38.31
C GLU A 47 5.01 35.67 38.82
N THR A 48 4.56 34.40 38.77
CA THR A 48 5.36 33.25 39.21
C THR A 48 6.62 33.08 38.35
N ALA A 49 6.50 33.24 37.02
CA ALA A 49 7.63 33.16 36.11
C ALA A 49 8.66 34.28 36.37
N GLN A 50 8.21 35.52 36.59
CA GLN A 50 9.12 36.63 36.87
C GLN A 50 9.85 36.46 38.19
N ALA A 51 9.15 36.04 39.25
CA ALA A 51 9.77 35.79 40.55
C ALA A 51 10.76 34.62 40.50
N PHE A 52 10.41 33.52 39.84
CA PHE A 52 11.32 32.38 39.63
C PHE A 52 12.56 32.78 38.82
N TRP A 53 12.39 33.54 37.73
CA TRP A 53 13.51 34.01 36.91
C TRP A 53 14.42 35.01 37.63
N ALA A 54 13.89 35.77 38.59
CA ALA A 54 14.70 36.66 39.41
C ALA A 54 15.57 35.89 40.41
N VAL A 55 15.08 34.76 40.94
CA VAL A 55 15.84 33.87 41.85
C VAL A 55 16.90 33.04 41.11
N VAL A 56 16.64 32.67 39.85
CA VAL A 56 17.51 31.76 39.08
C VAL A 56 18.61 32.49 38.29
N ARG A 57 18.67 33.84 38.32
CA ARG A 57 19.74 34.57 37.66
C ARG A 57 21.05 34.45 38.47
N PRO A 58 22.16 33.98 37.86
CA PRO A 58 23.45 34.00 38.52
C PRO A 58 23.99 35.43 38.56
N ASP A 59 24.41 35.89 39.74
CA ASP A 59 25.04 37.19 39.92
C ASP A 59 26.30 37.32 39.06
N ALA A 60 26.45 38.51 38.48
CA ALA A 60 27.52 38.85 37.57
C ALA A 60 28.88 38.78 38.29
N VAL A 61 29.76 37.92 37.78
CA VAL A 61 31.18 37.85 38.16
C VAL A 61 31.82 39.24 38.06
N VAL A 62 32.29 39.75 39.20
CA VAL A 62 33.13 40.94 39.33
C VAL A 62 34.42 40.71 38.51
N ARG A 63 34.62 41.51 37.46
CA ARG A 63 35.85 41.51 36.66
C ARG A 63 36.90 42.38 37.35
N GLN A 64 38.03 41.77 37.73
CA GLN A 64 39.25 42.49 38.10
C GLN A 64 39.92 43.12 36.87
N ASP A 65 40.43 44.33 37.06
CA ASP A 65 41.11 45.17 36.07
C ASP A 65 42.37 44.51 35.49
N THR A 66 42.51 44.54 34.16
CA THR A 66 43.77 44.37 33.44
C THR A 66 43.90 45.46 32.37
N PRO A 67 45.11 45.99 32.11
CA PRO A 67 45.28 47.26 31.45
C PRO A 67 45.05 47.21 29.93
N VAL A 68 44.64 48.38 29.45
CA VAL A 68 43.99 48.69 28.19
C VAL A 68 44.91 48.55 26.97
N LEU A 69 44.41 47.86 25.94
CA LEU A 69 44.89 47.97 24.56
C LEU A 69 43.88 48.84 23.79
N ASN A 70 44.27 50.08 23.50
CA ASN A 70 43.45 51.09 22.84
C ASN A 70 43.04 50.65 21.43
N VAL A 71 41.74 50.46 21.22
CA VAL A 71 41.11 50.42 19.89
C VAL A 71 40.18 51.64 19.80
N PRO A 72 40.16 52.41 18.70
CA PRO A 72 39.41 53.66 18.63
C PRO A 72 37.92 53.44 18.83
N ALA A 73 37.30 54.37 19.56
CA ALA A 73 35.90 54.37 19.90
C ALA A 73 35.00 54.30 18.64
N VAL A 74 34.25 53.20 18.52
CA VAL A 74 33.02 53.20 17.72
C VAL A 74 31.92 53.64 18.67
N GLU A 75 31.48 54.87 18.49
CA GLU A 75 30.34 55.49 19.14
C GLU A 75 29.09 54.61 18.91
N ARG A 76 28.80 53.70 19.84
CA ARG A 76 27.53 52.96 19.83
C ARG A 76 26.48 53.87 20.44
N GLN A 77 25.73 54.53 19.57
CA GLN A 77 24.41 55.04 19.91
C GLN A 77 23.62 53.93 20.61
N ALA A 78 23.37 54.12 21.91
CA ALA A 78 22.43 53.33 22.66
C ALA A 78 21.02 53.65 22.14
N SER A 79 20.57 52.92 21.12
CA SER A 79 19.15 52.90 20.80
C SER A 79 18.45 52.08 21.89
N GLU A 80 17.73 52.74 22.78
CA GLU A 80 16.67 52.13 23.57
C GLU A 80 15.64 51.51 22.60
N ARG A 81 15.87 50.25 22.20
CA ARG A 81 14.86 49.50 21.45
C ARG A 81 13.84 48.97 22.44
N LYS A 82 12.73 49.70 22.58
CA LYS A 82 11.44 49.08 22.92
C LYS A 82 11.27 47.85 22.02
N TRP A 83 11.10 46.67 22.62
CA TRP A 83 10.80 45.43 21.90
C TRP A 83 9.43 45.58 21.23
N ASP A 84 9.44 46.00 19.96
CA ASP A 84 8.26 46.09 19.11
C ASP A 84 8.24 44.87 18.19
N TRP A 85 7.37 43.90 18.49
CA TRP A 85 7.27 42.65 17.73
C TRP A 85 6.96 42.88 16.24
N ARG A 86 6.42 44.06 15.89
CA ARG A 86 6.08 44.44 14.52
C ARG A 86 7.29 44.77 13.63
N ASN A 87 8.48 45.00 14.20
CA ASN A 87 9.66 45.46 13.44
C ASN A 87 10.83 44.46 13.36
N THR A 88 10.65 43.22 13.82
CA THR A 88 11.74 42.23 13.99
C THR A 88 11.83 41.12 12.94
N LEU A 89 10.88 40.98 12.01
CA LEU A 89 10.95 39.97 10.96
C LEU A 89 11.45 40.61 9.66
N SER A 90 12.51 40.05 9.08
CA SER A 90 12.84 40.37 7.69
C SER A 90 11.64 40.00 6.80
N ARG A 91 11.37 40.75 5.72
CA ARG A 91 10.30 40.42 4.75
C ARG A 91 10.36 38.97 4.24
N ALA A 92 11.55 38.36 4.23
CA ALA A 92 11.78 36.96 3.85
C ALA A 92 11.45 35.94 4.96
N GLN A 93 11.30 36.37 6.21
CA GLN A 93 10.72 35.58 7.29
C GLN A 93 9.19 35.76 7.32
N GLU A 94 8.67 36.97 7.08
CA GLU A 94 7.23 37.23 6.98
C GLU A 94 6.56 36.36 5.91
N ALA A 95 7.05 36.39 4.67
CA ALA A 95 6.52 35.54 3.57
C ALA A 95 6.56 34.04 3.91
N ARG A 96 7.53 33.66 4.74
CA ARG A 96 7.79 32.28 5.14
C ARG A 96 6.81 31.82 6.23
N VAL A 97 6.42 32.72 7.13
CA VAL A 97 5.35 32.53 8.11
C VAL A 97 3.98 32.55 7.42
N ILE A 98 3.74 33.49 6.51
CA ILE A 98 2.49 33.58 5.72
C ILE A 98 2.26 32.28 4.96
N ARG A 99 3.27 31.79 4.23
CA ARG A 99 3.17 30.51 3.52
C ARG A 99 2.83 29.34 4.46
N PHE A 100 3.51 29.24 5.60
CA PHE A 100 3.24 28.19 6.58
C PHE A 100 1.80 28.26 7.11
N THR A 101 1.33 29.46 7.46
CA THR A 101 -0.05 29.68 7.92
C THR A 101 -1.08 29.32 6.84
N LEU A 102 -0.88 29.78 5.60
CA LEU A 102 -1.78 29.45 4.49
C LEU A 102 -1.83 27.94 4.20
N GLN A 103 -0.70 27.24 4.32
CA GLN A 103 -0.65 25.78 4.18
C GLN A 103 -1.41 25.05 5.29
N LEU A 104 -1.32 25.53 6.54
CA LEU A 104 -2.13 24.98 7.64
C LEU A 104 -3.61 25.26 7.44
N VAL A 105 -3.98 26.48 7.03
CA VAL A 105 -5.38 26.83 6.72
C VAL A 105 -5.90 25.96 5.58
N ALA A 106 -5.13 25.76 4.51
CA ALA A 106 -5.50 24.86 3.42
C ALA A 106 -5.77 23.43 3.92
N PHE A 107 -4.93 22.92 4.84
CA PHE A 107 -5.17 21.62 5.46
C PHE A 107 -6.47 21.58 6.27
N PHE A 108 -6.73 22.55 7.15
CA PHE A 108 -7.97 22.58 7.94
C PHE A 108 -9.23 22.76 7.08
N VAL A 109 -9.14 23.51 5.99
CA VAL A 109 -10.21 23.60 4.98
C VAL A 109 -10.46 22.22 4.36
N ALA A 110 -9.41 21.50 3.99
CA ALA A 110 -9.56 20.13 3.46
C ALA A 110 -10.17 19.18 4.49
N VAL A 111 -9.80 19.29 5.78
CA VAL A 111 -10.42 18.53 6.88
C VAL A 111 -11.93 18.80 6.96
N ALA A 112 -12.36 20.07 6.88
CA ALA A 112 -13.78 20.42 6.88
C ALA A 112 -14.52 19.77 5.69
N GLY A 113 -13.91 19.76 4.50
CA GLY A 113 -14.45 19.05 3.33
C GLY A 113 -14.58 17.55 3.56
N THR A 114 -13.53 16.91 4.10
CA THR A 114 -13.54 15.45 4.35
C THR A 114 -14.56 15.07 5.42
N LEU A 115 -14.67 15.84 6.51
CA LEU A 115 -15.71 15.62 7.53
C LEU A 115 -17.12 15.77 6.94
N THR A 116 -17.34 16.76 6.08
CA THR A 116 -18.63 16.98 5.42
C THR A 116 -19.01 15.80 4.52
N MET A 117 -18.03 15.23 3.80
CA MET A 117 -18.28 14.07 2.94
C MET A 117 -18.48 12.78 3.73
N ALA A 118 -17.70 12.57 4.79
CA ALA A 118 -17.75 11.37 5.62
C ALA A 118 -18.86 11.39 6.69
N ALA A 119 -19.54 12.53 6.87
CA ALA A 119 -20.60 12.72 7.85
C ALA A 119 -21.68 11.62 7.73
N GLU A 120 -22.17 11.19 8.90
CA GLU A 120 -23.17 10.13 9.07
C GLU A 120 -22.70 8.76 8.53
N PRO A 121 -21.75 8.09 9.22
CA PRO A 121 -21.20 6.80 8.77
C PRO A 121 -22.22 5.66 8.61
N TYR A 122 -23.43 5.80 9.19
CA TYR A 122 -24.51 4.80 9.13
C TYR A 122 -25.76 5.27 8.36
N ALA A 123 -25.77 6.49 7.81
CA ALA A 123 -26.85 6.96 6.95
C ALA A 123 -26.48 6.78 5.47
N ARG A 124 -27.49 6.68 4.59
CA ARG A 124 -27.25 6.66 3.15
C ARG A 124 -26.64 8.00 2.70
N ARG A 125 -25.31 8.08 2.62
CA ARG A 125 -24.62 9.24 2.05
C ARG A 125 -25.14 9.48 0.64
N SER A 126 -25.52 10.72 0.35
CA SER A 126 -26.12 11.15 -0.92
C SER A 126 -25.25 12.21 -1.60
N GLU A 127 -25.33 12.26 -2.92
CA GLU A 127 -24.54 13.21 -3.70
C GLU A 127 -24.99 14.66 -3.49
N SER A 128 -26.31 14.89 -3.38
CA SER A 128 -26.91 16.21 -3.23
C SER A 128 -26.64 16.88 -1.88
N VAL A 129 -26.25 16.11 -0.87
CA VAL A 129 -25.97 16.61 0.49
C VAL A 129 -24.47 16.59 0.75
N GLN A 130 -23.89 15.41 0.96
CA GLN A 130 -22.50 15.29 1.41
C GLN A 130 -21.49 15.68 0.34
N LEU A 131 -21.63 15.16 -0.89
CA LEU A 131 -20.65 15.39 -1.95
C LEU A 131 -20.70 16.84 -2.45
N ALA A 132 -21.90 17.34 -2.74
CA ALA A 132 -22.10 18.72 -3.20
C ALA A 132 -21.61 19.76 -2.18
N ALA A 133 -21.80 19.51 -0.88
CA ALA A 133 -21.33 20.41 0.18
C ALA A 133 -19.81 20.30 0.44
N GLY A 134 -19.25 19.09 0.38
CA GLY A 134 -17.83 18.85 0.71
C GLY A 134 -16.84 19.25 -0.39
N VAL A 135 -17.17 19.02 -1.66
CA VAL A 135 -16.24 19.21 -2.81
C VAL A 135 -15.71 20.64 -2.92
N PRO A 136 -16.50 21.72 -2.73
CA PRO A 136 -16.01 23.10 -2.78
C PRO A 136 -14.82 23.37 -1.83
N PHE A 137 -14.82 22.75 -0.64
CA PHE A 137 -13.71 22.87 0.31
C PHE A 137 -12.40 22.32 -0.27
N PHE A 138 -12.44 21.22 -1.03
CA PHE A 138 -11.23 20.65 -1.65
C PHE A 138 -10.63 21.59 -2.69
N PHE A 139 -11.47 22.20 -3.55
CA PHE A 139 -10.99 23.19 -4.52
C PHE A 139 -10.42 24.43 -3.82
N PHE A 140 -11.06 24.90 -2.74
CA PHE A 140 -10.56 26.02 -1.97
C PHE A 140 -9.22 25.69 -1.28
N ALA A 141 -9.08 24.50 -0.68
CA ALA A 141 -7.85 24.03 -0.06
C ALA A 141 -6.69 23.92 -1.07
N ILE A 142 -6.94 23.32 -2.25
CA ILE A 142 -5.95 23.25 -3.35
C ILE A 142 -5.55 24.66 -3.77
N GLY A 143 -6.52 25.55 -3.99
CA GLY A 143 -6.29 26.94 -4.36
C GLY A 143 -5.43 27.69 -3.34
N LEU A 144 -5.76 27.57 -2.05
CA LEU A 144 -5.00 28.16 -0.94
C LEU A 144 -3.57 27.63 -0.87
N TRP A 145 -3.36 26.32 -1.05
CA TRP A 145 -2.02 25.72 -1.05
C TRP A 145 -1.18 26.22 -2.22
N LEU A 146 -1.76 26.23 -3.43
CA LEU A 146 -1.10 26.77 -4.63
C LEU A 146 -0.78 28.25 -4.46
N PHE A 147 -1.70 29.03 -3.91
CA PHE A 147 -1.48 30.45 -3.61
C PHE A 147 -0.33 30.65 -2.62
N ALA A 148 -0.26 29.85 -1.55
CA ALA A 148 0.85 29.89 -0.58
C ALA A 148 2.20 29.59 -1.23
N GLU A 149 2.23 28.65 -2.18
CA GLU A 149 3.44 28.30 -2.93
C GLU A 149 3.83 29.38 -3.93
N VAL A 150 2.86 29.99 -4.62
CA VAL A 150 3.11 31.09 -5.57
C VAL A 150 3.58 32.34 -4.83
N GLU A 151 2.89 32.77 -3.78
CA GLU A 151 3.26 33.94 -2.98
C GLU A 151 4.68 33.80 -2.42
N GLY A 152 4.97 32.65 -1.79
CA GLY A 152 6.26 32.38 -1.19
C GLY A 152 7.43 32.27 -2.18
N ASN A 153 7.16 32.05 -3.48
CA ASN A 153 8.18 31.93 -4.53
C ASN A 153 8.01 32.95 -5.67
N TRP A 154 7.12 33.93 -5.56
CA TRP A 154 6.72 34.82 -6.66
C TRP A 154 7.92 35.52 -7.31
N ARG A 155 8.90 35.93 -6.51
CA ARG A 155 10.12 36.57 -7.00
C ARG A 155 10.97 35.63 -7.88
N SER A 156 11.18 34.39 -7.44
CA SER A 156 11.97 33.42 -8.20
C SER A 156 11.24 32.98 -9.47
N GLU A 157 9.92 32.79 -9.41
CA GLU A 157 9.11 32.43 -10.59
C GLU A 157 9.09 33.57 -11.61
N ARG A 158 8.91 34.81 -11.15
CA ARG A 158 8.95 35.99 -12.01
C ARG A 158 10.33 36.21 -12.63
N GLN A 159 11.41 35.94 -11.88
CA GLN A 159 12.78 35.99 -12.42
C GLN A 159 13.02 34.88 -13.43
N TRP A 160 12.60 33.65 -13.15
CA TRP A 160 12.69 32.52 -14.06
C TRP A 160 11.95 32.80 -15.38
N PHE A 161 10.73 33.33 -15.32
CA PHE A 161 9.95 33.69 -16.50
C PHE A 161 10.61 34.80 -17.32
N LYS A 162 11.21 35.80 -16.65
CA LYS A 162 11.98 36.87 -17.31
C LYS A 162 13.28 36.36 -17.95
N GLN A 163 13.89 35.31 -17.38
CA GLN A 163 15.10 34.67 -17.90
C GLN A 163 14.84 33.73 -19.08
N GLN A 164 13.59 33.34 -19.35
CA GLN A 164 13.25 32.54 -20.52
C GLN A 164 13.45 33.35 -21.82
N THR A 165 13.96 32.69 -22.86
CA THR A 165 14.09 33.30 -24.20
C THR A 165 12.71 33.62 -24.79
N ALA A 166 12.66 34.49 -25.81
CA ALA A 166 11.41 34.79 -26.52
C ALA A 166 10.83 33.52 -27.17
N ALA A 167 11.69 32.64 -27.67
CA ALA A 167 11.29 31.34 -28.22
C ALA A 167 10.69 30.42 -27.14
N ASP A 168 11.31 30.31 -25.97
CA ASP A 168 10.79 29.46 -24.89
C ASP A 168 9.43 29.96 -24.39
N ARG A 169 9.24 31.28 -24.29
CA ARG A 169 7.94 31.88 -23.93
C ARG A 169 6.88 31.62 -25.00
N PHE A 170 7.23 31.73 -26.29
CA PHE A 170 6.34 31.41 -27.39
C PHE A 170 5.85 29.96 -27.32
N TRP A 171 6.76 28.99 -27.18
CA TRP A 171 6.40 27.57 -27.07
C TRP A 171 5.55 27.27 -25.83
N LEU A 172 5.82 27.95 -24.72
CA LEU A 172 5.08 27.76 -23.47
C LEU A 172 3.64 28.29 -23.59
N LEU A 173 3.44 29.43 -24.25
CA LEU A 173 2.12 29.97 -24.55
C LEU A 173 1.38 29.12 -25.59
N LEU A 174 2.07 28.62 -26.61
CA LEU A 174 1.46 27.79 -27.65
C LEU A 174 0.90 26.47 -27.09
N ARG A 175 1.55 25.91 -26.06
CA ARG A 175 1.07 24.72 -25.33
C ARG A 175 -0.21 24.96 -24.52
N LEU A 176 -0.64 26.20 -24.31
CA LEU A 176 -1.92 26.49 -23.65
C LEU A 176 -3.11 26.07 -24.52
N ILE A 177 -2.98 26.10 -25.85
CA ILE A 177 -4.06 25.72 -26.78
C ILE A 177 -4.42 24.23 -26.64
N PRO A 178 -3.49 23.27 -26.82
CA PRO A 178 -3.80 21.87 -26.56
C PRO A 178 -4.15 21.61 -25.10
N GLY A 179 -3.55 22.35 -24.15
CA GLY A 179 -3.91 22.27 -22.74
C GLY A 179 -5.39 22.61 -22.48
N PHE A 180 -5.92 23.64 -23.14
CA PHE A 180 -7.32 24.04 -23.01
C PHE A 180 -8.27 23.01 -23.63
N LEU A 181 -7.91 22.43 -24.79
CA LEU A 181 -8.66 21.33 -25.39
C LEU A 181 -8.71 20.11 -24.47
N LEU A 182 -7.59 19.76 -23.83
CA LEU A 182 -7.56 18.68 -22.85
C LEU A 182 -8.48 18.96 -21.66
N VAL A 183 -8.49 20.18 -21.14
CA VAL A 183 -9.39 20.60 -20.06
C VAL A 183 -10.86 20.52 -20.49
N ILE A 184 -11.20 20.99 -21.69
CA ILE A 184 -12.57 20.89 -22.23
C ILE A 184 -12.97 19.42 -22.37
N GLY A 185 -12.12 18.59 -22.98
CA GLY A 185 -12.41 17.16 -23.15
C GLY A 185 -12.64 16.45 -21.82
N LEU A 186 -11.82 16.74 -20.80
CA LEU A 186 -11.99 16.21 -19.44
C LEU A 186 -13.30 16.70 -18.80
N GLN A 187 -13.65 17.98 -18.97
CA GLN A 187 -14.90 18.53 -18.46
C GLN A 187 -16.12 17.88 -19.12
N THR A 188 -16.07 17.65 -20.43
CA THR A 188 -17.17 17.00 -21.17
C THR A 188 -17.32 15.53 -20.73
N LEU A 189 -16.21 14.80 -20.54
CA LEU A 189 -16.25 13.45 -19.96
C LEU A 189 -16.83 13.44 -18.53
N TRP A 190 -16.46 14.43 -17.71
CA TRP A 190 -16.99 14.55 -16.36
C TRP A 190 -18.50 14.79 -16.34
N ASN A 191 -18.99 15.61 -17.27
CA ASN A 191 -20.43 15.84 -17.43
C ASN A 191 -21.12 14.58 -17.96
N ALA A 192 -20.51 13.85 -18.89
CA ALA A 192 -21.03 12.58 -19.41
C ALA A 192 -21.15 11.52 -18.30
N ALA A 193 -20.18 11.46 -17.38
CA ALA A 193 -20.22 10.55 -16.22
C ALA A 193 -21.37 10.82 -15.25
N LYS A 194 -22.08 11.96 -15.40
CA LYS A 194 -23.26 12.33 -14.60
C LYS A 194 -24.58 12.18 -15.37
N ALA A 195 -24.53 11.87 -16.66
CA ALA A 195 -25.70 11.79 -17.53
C ALA A 195 -26.34 10.38 -17.50
N PRO A 196 -27.64 10.25 -17.81
CA PRO A 196 -28.28 8.94 -18.01
C PRO A 196 -27.60 8.15 -19.12
N VAL A 197 -27.48 6.83 -18.96
CA VAL A 197 -26.75 5.89 -19.85
C VAL A 197 -27.03 6.14 -21.34
N ALA A 198 -28.27 6.41 -21.72
CA ALA A 198 -28.69 6.67 -23.10
C ALA A 198 -28.03 7.91 -23.75
N ALA A 199 -27.64 8.92 -22.96
CA ALA A 199 -27.01 10.15 -23.43
C ALA A 199 -25.47 10.17 -23.25
N VAL A 200 -24.91 9.15 -22.59
CA VAL A 200 -23.47 9.05 -22.31
C VAL A 200 -22.68 8.85 -23.60
N MET A 201 -23.13 7.98 -24.50
CA MET A 201 -22.35 7.66 -25.71
C MET A 201 -22.27 8.83 -26.70
N ASP A 202 -23.31 9.67 -26.75
CA ASP A 202 -23.37 10.89 -27.56
C ASP A 202 -22.43 11.99 -27.06
N THR A 203 -22.07 11.96 -25.78
CA THR A 203 -21.19 12.94 -25.13
C THR A 203 -19.75 12.45 -24.95
N VAL A 204 -19.55 11.16 -24.69
CA VAL A 204 -18.21 10.55 -24.53
C VAL A 204 -17.41 10.59 -25.83
N THR A 205 -18.05 10.25 -26.96
CA THR A 205 -17.37 10.23 -28.26
C THR A 205 -16.72 11.57 -28.62
N PRO A 206 -17.45 12.71 -28.62
CA PRO A 206 -16.85 14.02 -28.88
C PRO A 206 -15.86 14.46 -27.79
N ALA A 207 -16.05 14.03 -26.53
CA ALA A 207 -15.10 14.33 -25.46
C ALA A 207 -13.74 13.64 -25.69
N VAL A 208 -13.75 12.34 -26.03
CA VAL A 208 -12.55 11.56 -26.38
C VAL A 208 -11.88 12.14 -27.63
N GLN A 209 -12.65 12.52 -28.65
CA GLN A 209 -12.11 13.20 -29.82
C GLN A 209 -11.42 14.53 -29.47
N THR A 210 -12.01 15.31 -28.56
CA THR A 210 -11.42 16.57 -28.08
C THR A 210 -10.12 16.33 -27.32
N LEU A 211 -10.07 15.29 -26.48
CA LEU A 211 -8.84 14.88 -25.79
C LEU A 211 -7.75 14.44 -26.76
N LEU A 212 -8.10 13.59 -27.73
CA LEU A 212 -7.18 13.13 -28.76
C LEU A 212 -6.66 14.30 -29.60
N ALA A 213 -7.53 15.22 -30.01
CA ALA A 213 -7.14 16.42 -30.73
C ALA A 213 -6.16 17.28 -29.90
N GLY A 214 -6.44 17.48 -28.61
CA GLY A 214 -5.54 18.17 -27.68
C GLY A 214 -4.19 17.48 -27.55
N LEU A 215 -4.18 16.15 -27.37
CA LEU A 215 -2.94 15.36 -27.24
C LEU A 215 -2.12 15.38 -28.53
N VAL A 216 -2.75 15.14 -29.69
CA VAL A 216 -2.10 15.18 -31.00
C VAL A 216 -1.53 16.56 -31.27
N LEU A 217 -2.29 17.62 -31.01
CA LEU A 217 -1.81 19.00 -31.18
C LEU A 217 -0.62 19.30 -30.27
N TRP A 218 -0.64 18.81 -29.02
CA TRP A 218 0.51 18.94 -28.12
C TRP A 218 1.75 18.23 -28.70
N ILE A 219 1.59 16.98 -29.13
CA ILE A 219 2.67 16.19 -29.73
C ILE A 219 3.23 16.88 -30.98
N LEU A 220 2.36 17.44 -31.83
CA LEU A 220 2.76 18.17 -33.03
C LEU A 220 3.52 19.45 -32.69
N ILE A 221 3.08 20.22 -31.68
CA ILE A 221 3.79 21.41 -31.19
C ILE A 221 5.19 21.05 -30.70
N ASP A 222 5.32 19.97 -29.94
CA ASP A 222 6.61 19.52 -29.41
C ASP A 222 7.51 18.92 -30.49
N ALA A 223 6.94 18.20 -31.46
CA ALA A 223 7.64 17.73 -32.65
C ALA A 223 8.14 18.90 -33.51
N LEU A 224 7.32 19.93 -33.70
CA LEU A 224 7.71 21.13 -34.44
C LEU A 224 8.83 21.89 -33.72
N ARG A 225 8.74 22.05 -32.40
CA ARG A 225 9.84 22.62 -31.59
C ARG A 225 11.11 21.82 -31.74
N PHE A 226 11.01 20.49 -31.77
CA PHE A 226 12.15 19.59 -31.95
C PHE A 226 12.77 19.72 -33.36
N VAL A 227 11.95 19.74 -34.42
CA VAL A 227 12.42 19.92 -35.80
C VAL A 227 13.09 21.29 -35.97
N ILE A 228 12.47 22.36 -35.47
CA ILE A 228 13.06 23.70 -35.47
C ILE A 228 14.35 23.73 -34.64
N GLY A 229 14.39 22.99 -33.52
CA GLY A 229 15.60 22.81 -32.71
C GLY A 229 16.73 22.10 -33.47
N ILE A 230 16.44 21.02 -34.21
CA ILE A 230 17.40 20.34 -35.09
C ILE A 230 17.90 21.26 -36.19
N MET A 231 17.00 22.03 -36.81
CA MET A 231 17.34 22.96 -37.89
C MET A 231 18.15 24.17 -37.39
N ALA A 232 17.90 24.62 -36.15
CA ALA A 232 18.62 25.73 -35.51
C ALA A 232 19.96 25.28 -34.90
N ASP A 233 20.11 24.02 -34.51
CA ASP A 233 21.34 23.47 -33.97
C ASP A 233 22.33 23.12 -35.09
N ARG A 234 23.27 24.05 -35.35
CA ARG A 234 24.41 23.85 -36.26
C ARG A 234 25.30 22.65 -35.88
N ASN A 235 25.13 22.06 -34.69
CA ASN A 235 25.86 20.88 -34.20
C ASN A 235 25.05 19.57 -34.25
N SER A 236 23.89 19.53 -34.92
CA SER A 236 22.99 18.35 -35.00
C SER A 236 23.59 17.08 -35.65
N GLY A 237 24.87 17.09 -36.04
CA GLY A 237 25.59 15.91 -36.50
C GLY A 237 25.23 15.43 -37.90
N LEU A 238 24.44 16.22 -38.64
CA LEU A 238 24.15 16.01 -40.07
C LEU A 238 25.31 16.48 -40.99
N ILE A 239 26.34 17.13 -40.43
CA ILE A 239 27.57 17.52 -41.13
C ILE A 239 28.73 16.62 -40.64
N PRO A 240 29.57 16.05 -41.54
CA PRO A 240 30.62 15.10 -41.17
C PRO A 240 31.58 15.59 -40.07
N ARG A 241 31.94 14.67 -39.17
CA ARG A 241 32.61 14.88 -37.86
C ARG A 241 34.05 15.45 -37.87
N TRP A 242 34.62 15.81 -39.01
CA TRP A 242 36.02 16.26 -39.10
C TRP A 242 36.26 17.77 -38.87
N ILE A 243 35.25 18.56 -38.48
CA ILE A 243 35.36 20.04 -38.38
C ILE A 243 35.32 20.61 -36.95
N ASN A 244 35.07 19.83 -35.88
CA ASN A 244 34.94 20.42 -34.53
C ASN A 244 35.65 19.65 -33.40
N PRO A 245 36.90 20.03 -33.03
CA PRO A 245 37.69 19.37 -31.99
C PRO A 245 37.26 19.67 -30.54
N HIS A 246 36.32 20.60 -30.31
CA HIS A 246 36.06 21.11 -28.96
C HIS A 246 34.95 20.38 -28.17
N ALA A 247 34.17 19.50 -28.81
CA ALA A 247 33.06 18.77 -28.19
C ALA A 247 33.49 17.69 -27.16
N GLU A 248 34.77 17.35 -27.11
CA GLU A 248 35.29 16.28 -26.24
C GLU A 248 35.52 16.74 -24.79
N LYS A 249 35.66 18.06 -24.54
CA LYS A 249 35.96 18.58 -23.19
C LYS A 249 34.74 18.67 -22.27
N GLU A 250 33.53 18.92 -22.79
CA GLU A 250 32.32 19.00 -21.96
C GLU A 250 31.75 17.62 -21.57
N LYS A 251 32.04 16.57 -22.34
CA LYS A 251 31.59 15.20 -22.06
C LYS A 251 32.31 14.56 -20.86
N ARG A 252 33.53 15.01 -20.54
CA ARG A 252 34.34 14.47 -19.44
C ARG A 252 33.86 14.88 -18.05
N GLN A 253 33.04 15.93 -17.91
CA GLN A 253 32.63 16.43 -16.58
C GLN A 253 31.26 15.93 -16.08
N ARG A 254 30.50 15.18 -16.89
CA ARG A 254 29.13 14.71 -16.51
C ARG A 254 28.91 13.20 -16.56
N THR A 255 29.93 12.42 -16.89
CA THR A 255 29.81 10.97 -16.97
C THR A 255 30.47 10.38 -15.72
N PRO A 256 29.74 9.78 -14.75
CA PRO A 256 30.38 8.78 -13.92
C PRO A 256 30.90 7.73 -14.89
N ALA A 257 32.20 7.42 -14.83
CA ALA A 257 32.85 6.48 -15.74
C ALA A 257 31.90 5.34 -16.09
N SER A 258 31.52 5.22 -17.38
CA SER A 258 30.72 4.11 -17.85
C SER A 258 31.57 2.87 -17.65
N ASN A 259 31.33 2.23 -16.53
CA ASN A 259 31.95 1.02 -16.03
C ASN A 259 31.52 -0.22 -16.84
N GLU A 260 31.19 -0.03 -18.13
CA GLU A 260 30.89 -1.06 -19.11
C GLU A 260 32.24 -1.60 -19.60
N THR A 261 32.54 -2.86 -19.30
CA THR A 261 33.74 -3.54 -19.78
C THR A 261 33.74 -3.55 -21.32
N PRO A 262 34.85 -3.20 -21.99
CA PRO A 262 34.95 -3.31 -23.44
C PRO A 262 34.60 -4.72 -23.91
N TRP A 263 33.91 -4.83 -25.05
CA TRP A 263 33.54 -6.11 -25.66
C TRP A 263 34.79 -6.83 -26.17
N ASN A 264 35.46 -7.59 -25.30
CA ASN A 264 36.49 -8.54 -25.71
C ASN A 264 35.83 -9.86 -26.15
N GLN A 265 36.45 -10.60 -27.07
CA GLN A 265 35.94 -11.86 -27.62
C GLN A 265 35.56 -12.88 -26.52
N GLN A 266 36.37 -12.98 -25.47
CA GLN A 266 36.08 -13.83 -24.31
C GLN A 266 34.76 -13.45 -23.62
N THR A 267 34.48 -12.15 -23.45
CA THR A 267 33.24 -11.66 -22.85
C THR A 267 32.02 -11.97 -23.72
N ILE A 268 32.17 -11.92 -25.05
CA ILE A 268 31.10 -12.31 -25.97
C ILE A 268 30.82 -13.81 -25.87
N LEU A 269 31.86 -14.64 -25.89
CA LEU A 269 31.72 -16.11 -25.78
C LEU A 269 31.06 -16.54 -24.47
N VAL A 270 31.47 -15.97 -23.33
CA VAL A 270 30.85 -16.26 -22.03
C VAL A 270 29.37 -15.86 -22.00
N ARG A 271 29.01 -14.70 -22.57
CA ARG A 271 27.60 -14.28 -22.66
C ARG A 271 26.78 -15.19 -23.57
N LEU A 272 27.34 -15.62 -24.70
CA LEU A 272 26.70 -16.58 -25.59
C LEU A 272 26.51 -17.94 -24.91
N ALA A 273 27.48 -18.39 -24.11
CA ALA A 273 27.35 -19.61 -23.31
C ALA A 273 26.22 -19.50 -22.27
N PHE A 274 26.15 -18.38 -21.53
CA PHE A 274 25.04 -18.15 -20.59
C PHE A 274 23.68 -18.03 -21.30
N LEU A 275 23.64 -17.40 -22.47
CA LEU A 275 22.42 -17.30 -23.28
C LEU A 275 21.98 -18.69 -23.76
N ALA A 276 22.89 -19.52 -24.27
CA ALA A 276 22.59 -20.89 -24.68
C ALA A 276 22.14 -21.75 -23.49
N ALA A 277 22.82 -21.65 -22.35
CA ALA A 277 22.44 -22.34 -21.12
C ALA A 277 21.07 -21.88 -20.59
N GLY A 278 20.78 -20.57 -20.64
CA GLY A 278 19.50 -19.99 -20.28
C GLY A 278 18.37 -20.47 -21.18
N MET A 279 18.57 -20.46 -22.51
CA MET A 279 17.60 -20.99 -23.48
C MET A 279 17.35 -22.48 -23.25
N PHE A 280 18.41 -23.28 -23.14
CA PHE A 280 18.30 -24.72 -22.90
C PHE A 280 17.54 -25.01 -21.60
N SER A 281 17.90 -24.34 -20.50
CA SER A 281 17.22 -24.49 -19.20
C SER A 281 15.75 -24.06 -19.30
N THR A 282 15.45 -22.99 -20.03
CA THR A 282 14.07 -22.52 -20.26
C THR A 282 13.22 -23.57 -20.97
N VAL A 283 13.75 -24.20 -22.02
CA VAL A 283 13.06 -25.28 -22.74
C VAL A 283 12.81 -26.46 -21.81
N LEU A 284 13.79 -26.86 -21.00
CA LEU A 284 13.60 -27.93 -20.02
C LEU A 284 12.56 -27.58 -18.95
N VAL A 285 12.47 -26.31 -18.55
CA VAL A 285 11.44 -25.84 -17.62
C VAL A 285 10.05 -25.95 -18.25
N TRP A 286 9.89 -25.51 -19.49
CA TRP A 286 8.64 -25.67 -20.23
C TRP A 286 8.21 -27.15 -20.26
N LEU A 287 9.11 -28.03 -20.69
CA LEU A 287 8.82 -29.47 -20.75
C LEU A 287 8.53 -30.11 -19.40
N GLY A 288 9.19 -29.64 -18.33
CA GLY A 288 9.07 -30.20 -17.00
C GLY A 288 7.98 -29.61 -16.11
N THR A 289 7.23 -28.61 -16.61
CA THR A 289 6.11 -27.96 -15.88
C THR A 289 4.73 -28.39 -16.38
N SER A 290 4.67 -29.37 -17.27
CA SER A 290 3.40 -29.92 -17.78
C SER A 290 2.55 -30.50 -16.65
N GLY A 291 1.23 -30.38 -16.79
CA GLY A 291 0.29 -30.91 -15.80
C GLY A 291 0.29 -30.11 -14.49
N ASN A 292 0.67 -28.82 -14.52
CA ASN A 292 0.54 -27.88 -13.41
C ASN A 292 1.34 -28.25 -12.15
N THR A 293 2.51 -28.88 -12.25
CA THR A 293 3.30 -29.25 -11.07
C THR A 293 4.78 -28.91 -11.20
N PHE A 294 5.39 -28.46 -10.09
CA PHE A 294 6.83 -28.33 -9.96
C PHE A 294 7.45 -29.64 -9.48
N ASN A 295 8.11 -30.38 -10.37
CA ASN A 295 9.04 -31.40 -9.92
C ASN A 295 10.34 -30.74 -9.37
N THR A 296 11.06 -31.43 -8.47
CA THR A 296 12.26 -30.85 -7.82
C THR A 296 13.35 -30.43 -8.82
N PRO A 297 13.74 -31.26 -9.81
CA PRO A 297 14.74 -30.85 -10.81
C PRO A 297 14.33 -29.62 -11.63
N THR A 298 13.08 -29.57 -12.09
CA THR A 298 12.53 -28.47 -12.90
C THR A 298 12.48 -27.17 -12.12
N PHE A 299 12.15 -27.20 -10.83
CA PHE A 299 12.22 -26.01 -9.99
C PHE A 299 13.65 -25.43 -9.95
N TYR A 300 14.68 -26.25 -9.74
CA TYR A 300 16.06 -25.78 -9.76
C TYR A 300 16.51 -25.34 -11.16
N LEU A 301 16.08 -26.02 -12.23
CA LEU A 301 16.32 -25.58 -13.61
C LEU A 301 15.66 -24.23 -13.90
N TRP A 302 14.50 -23.95 -13.30
CA TRP A 302 13.83 -22.66 -13.41
C TRP A 302 14.66 -21.55 -12.74
N LEU A 303 15.16 -21.79 -11.53
CA LEU A 303 16.07 -20.84 -10.87
C LEU A 303 17.38 -20.63 -11.66
N LEU A 304 17.96 -21.70 -12.20
CA LEU A 304 19.15 -21.62 -13.05
C LEU A 304 18.88 -20.87 -14.35
N SER A 305 17.71 -21.07 -14.97
CA SER A 305 17.30 -20.32 -16.15
C SER A 305 17.27 -18.81 -15.88
N ILE A 306 16.63 -18.39 -14.77
CA ILE A 306 16.57 -16.99 -14.35
C ILE A 306 17.99 -16.43 -14.13
N LEU A 307 18.85 -17.20 -13.47
CA LEU A 307 20.24 -16.82 -13.22
C LEU A 307 21.04 -16.66 -14.52
N PHE A 308 21.00 -17.65 -15.41
CA PHE A 308 21.75 -17.62 -16.68
C PHE A 308 21.28 -16.49 -17.60
N TRP A 309 19.97 -16.28 -17.72
CA TRP A 309 19.44 -15.14 -18.47
C TRP A 309 19.88 -13.80 -17.86
N SER A 310 19.84 -13.67 -16.53
CA SER A 310 20.31 -12.47 -15.83
C SER A 310 21.80 -12.22 -16.07
N LEU A 311 22.65 -13.24 -15.97
CA LEU A 311 24.10 -13.16 -16.21
C LEU A 311 24.44 -12.84 -17.68
N ALA A 312 23.70 -13.42 -18.64
CA ALA A 312 23.92 -13.16 -20.07
C ALA A 312 23.77 -11.68 -20.42
N ILE A 313 22.78 -11.01 -19.80
CA ILE A 313 22.43 -9.62 -20.08
C ILE A 313 23.01 -8.61 -19.08
N MET A 314 23.65 -9.06 -18.00
CA MET A 314 24.21 -8.20 -16.96
C MET A 314 25.28 -7.25 -17.53
N PRO A 315 25.35 -5.98 -17.08
CA PRO A 315 26.37 -5.05 -17.57
C PRO A 315 27.81 -5.44 -17.21
N ARG A 316 28.02 -6.16 -16.09
CA ARG A 316 29.33 -6.69 -15.65
C ARG A 316 29.20 -8.19 -15.37
N TRP A 317 30.13 -8.99 -15.88
CA TRP A 317 30.10 -10.45 -15.79
C TRP A 317 31.04 -11.01 -14.71
N ASP A 318 31.99 -10.20 -14.23
CA ASP A 318 32.88 -10.59 -13.14
C ASP A 318 32.12 -10.52 -11.80
N PHE A 319 31.38 -11.59 -11.54
CA PHE A 319 30.66 -11.78 -10.29
C PHE A 319 31.61 -11.75 -9.08
N ALA A 320 32.85 -12.22 -9.24
CA ALA A 320 33.84 -12.22 -8.16
C ALA A 320 34.27 -10.80 -7.78
N SER A 321 34.58 -9.93 -8.74
CA SER A 321 34.86 -8.51 -8.43
C SER A 321 33.62 -7.74 -8.02
N TRP A 322 32.44 -8.02 -8.57
CA TRP A 322 31.19 -7.43 -8.10
C TRP A 322 30.88 -7.81 -6.65
N LEU A 323 31.05 -9.09 -6.29
CA LEU A 323 30.85 -9.58 -4.93
C LEU A 323 31.91 -9.00 -3.99
N ALA A 324 33.18 -8.94 -4.42
CA ALA A 324 34.26 -8.30 -3.68
C ALA A 324 33.98 -6.81 -3.44
N ASP A 325 33.53 -6.05 -4.45
CA ASP A 325 33.12 -4.65 -4.31
C ASP A 325 31.96 -4.48 -3.31
N ARG A 326 31.01 -5.43 -3.28
CA ARG A 326 29.89 -5.41 -2.32
C ARG A 326 30.32 -5.77 -0.92
N VAL A 327 31.16 -6.79 -0.76
CA VAL A 327 31.75 -7.21 0.52
C VAL A 327 32.65 -6.10 1.07
N ASP A 328 33.46 -5.46 0.23
CA ASP A 328 34.28 -4.31 0.62
C ASP A 328 33.43 -3.09 0.93
N GLY A 329 32.34 -2.87 0.19
CA GLY A 329 31.33 -1.87 0.52
C GLY A 329 30.69 -2.11 1.88
N TRP A 330 30.38 -3.36 2.22
CA TRP A 330 29.89 -3.77 3.54
C TRP A 330 30.95 -3.60 4.63
N ARG A 331 32.21 -3.96 4.38
CA ARG A 331 33.33 -3.78 5.31
C ARG A 331 33.63 -2.31 5.58
N ARG A 332 33.44 -1.44 4.58
CA ARG A 332 33.61 0.01 4.68
C ARG A 332 32.34 0.74 5.14
N PHE A 333 31.24 0.02 5.31
CA PHE A 333 29.96 0.59 5.71
C PHE A 333 30.06 1.13 7.14
N LYS A 334 30.12 2.46 7.25
CA LYS A 334 29.96 3.14 8.54
C LYS A 334 28.58 3.77 8.56
N LEU A 335 27.77 3.40 9.55
CA LEU A 335 26.48 4.05 9.80
C LEU A 335 26.74 5.52 10.14
N ASP A 336 26.29 6.43 9.28
CA ASP A 336 26.21 7.86 9.59
C ASP A 336 25.39 8.04 10.89
N ARG A 337 25.75 9.01 11.73
CA ARG A 337 24.98 9.35 12.94
C ARG A 337 23.51 9.64 12.63
N ASN A 338 23.23 10.18 11.44
CA ASN A 338 21.86 10.40 10.96
C ASN A 338 21.13 9.10 10.55
N ALA A 339 21.85 8.03 10.21
CA ALA A 339 21.25 6.76 9.85
C ALA A 339 20.65 6.05 11.08
N TRP A 340 21.26 6.19 12.26
CA TRP A 340 20.68 5.69 13.52
C TRP A 340 19.33 6.33 13.84
N ALA A 341 19.17 7.64 13.59
CA ALA A 341 17.89 8.32 13.79
C ALA A 341 16.81 7.80 12.84
N VAL A 342 17.17 7.51 11.58
CA VAL A 342 16.24 6.93 10.59
C VAL A 342 15.86 5.50 10.97
N ILE A 343 16.84 4.68 11.39
CA ILE A 343 16.58 3.31 11.84
C ILE A 343 15.69 3.34 13.08
N LEU A 344 15.97 4.17 14.08
CA LEU A 344 15.12 4.31 15.26
C LEU A 344 13.70 4.74 14.88
N ALA A 345 13.55 5.72 13.98
CA ALA A 345 12.23 6.14 13.49
C ALA A 345 11.49 5.00 12.79
N LEU A 346 12.18 4.23 11.94
CA LEU A 346 11.59 3.05 11.28
C LEU A 346 11.24 1.96 12.28
N VAL A 347 12.08 1.69 13.29
CA VAL A 347 11.77 0.74 14.36
C VAL A 347 10.50 1.15 15.10
N VAL A 348 10.39 2.43 15.50
CA VAL A 348 9.17 2.95 16.14
C VAL A 348 7.96 2.77 15.22
N ILE A 349 8.06 3.17 13.96
CA ILE A 349 6.97 3.00 12.97
C ILE A 349 6.59 1.52 12.84
N MET A 350 7.57 0.62 12.75
CA MET A 350 7.35 -0.82 12.63
C MET A 350 6.72 -1.41 13.89
N THR A 351 7.09 -0.94 15.08
CA THR A 351 6.47 -1.36 16.34
C THR A 351 4.99 -0.97 16.38
N PHE A 352 4.64 0.26 16.02
CA PHE A 352 3.24 0.67 15.90
C PHE A 352 2.50 -0.11 14.81
N ALA A 353 3.13 -0.31 13.65
CA ALA A 353 2.56 -1.10 12.56
C ALA A 353 2.26 -2.54 13.00
N ALA A 354 3.18 -3.16 13.75
CA ALA A 354 3.05 -4.51 14.27
C ALA A 354 1.97 -4.58 15.35
N ALA A 355 1.98 -3.66 16.33
CA ALA A 355 0.93 -3.58 17.35
C ALA A 355 -0.46 -3.53 16.70
N PHE A 356 -0.65 -2.68 15.70
CA PHE A 356 -1.93 -2.51 15.02
C PHE A 356 -2.36 -3.74 14.18
N ARG A 357 -1.40 -4.53 13.67
CA ARG A 357 -1.68 -5.73 12.87
C ARG A 357 -1.85 -6.99 13.71
N PHE A 358 -1.17 -7.09 14.85
CA PHE A 358 -1.20 -8.28 15.70
C PHE A 358 -2.14 -8.16 16.90
N ASP A 359 -2.60 -6.95 17.26
CA ASP A 359 -3.59 -6.78 18.33
C ASP A 359 -4.86 -7.58 18.01
N ARG A 360 -5.30 -8.44 18.93
CA ARG A 360 -6.51 -9.28 18.78
C ARG A 360 -6.59 -10.02 17.44
N LEU A 361 -5.47 -10.46 16.88
CA LEU A 361 -5.42 -11.09 15.54
C LEU A 361 -6.26 -12.37 15.45
N ALA A 362 -6.30 -13.17 16.52
CA ALA A 362 -7.15 -14.35 16.58
C ALA A 362 -8.65 -14.00 16.52
N GLN A 363 -9.05 -12.85 17.04
CA GLN A 363 -10.45 -12.45 17.22
C GLN A 363 -11.01 -11.64 16.05
N HIS A 364 -10.18 -10.89 15.31
CA HIS A 364 -10.64 -9.98 14.26
C HIS A 364 -9.83 -10.11 12.95
N PRO A 365 -10.47 -10.50 11.83
CA PRO A 365 -11.83 -11.06 11.74
C PRO A 365 -11.93 -12.41 12.44
N ARG A 366 -13.12 -12.71 13.00
CA ARG A 366 -13.38 -13.93 13.80
C ARG A 366 -13.57 -15.13 12.87
N GLU A 367 -14.49 -14.98 11.93
CA GLU A 367 -14.95 -16.08 11.09
C GLU A 367 -14.21 -16.19 9.77
N MET A 368 -14.22 -17.39 9.21
CA MET A 368 -13.70 -17.67 7.88
C MET A 368 -14.77 -17.37 6.82
N THR A 369 -14.32 -17.14 5.60
CA THR A 369 -15.18 -17.16 4.41
C THR A 369 -14.77 -18.36 3.57
N ASP A 370 -15.55 -18.73 2.55
CA ASP A 370 -15.16 -19.82 1.66
C ASP A 370 -13.79 -19.56 0.97
N ASP A 371 -13.46 -18.30 0.69
CA ASP A 371 -12.12 -17.93 0.18
C ASP A 371 -11.00 -18.31 1.17
N HIS A 372 -11.24 -18.20 2.49
CA HIS A 372 -10.31 -18.62 3.53
C HIS A 372 -10.21 -20.14 3.61
N VAL A 373 -11.34 -20.84 3.62
CA VAL A 373 -11.41 -22.30 3.65
C VAL A 373 -10.61 -22.90 2.50
N GLU A 374 -10.90 -22.45 1.27
CA GLU A 374 -10.21 -22.87 0.06
C GLU A 374 -8.70 -22.61 0.12
N LYS A 375 -8.29 -21.52 0.76
CA LYS A 375 -6.88 -21.15 0.87
C LYS A 375 -6.14 -22.00 1.90
N ILE A 376 -6.78 -22.26 3.04
CA ILE A 376 -6.26 -23.11 4.11
C ILE A 376 -6.07 -24.53 3.59
N LEU A 377 -7.10 -25.09 2.94
CA LEU A 377 -7.03 -26.43 2.36
C LEU A 377 -5.95 -26.53 1.27
N ASP A 378 -5.82 -25.54 0.39
CA ASP A 378 -4.75 -25.51 -0.61
C ASP A 378 -3.35 -25.45 0.01
N ALA A 379 -3.18 -24.67 1.08
CA ALA A 379 -1.91 -24.64 1.81
C ALA A 379 -1.63 -25.97 2.52
N GLY A 380 -2.65 -26.64 3.07
CA GLY A 380 -2.55 -27.98 3.63
C GLY A 380 -2.07 -28.99 2.59
N ARG A 381 -2.67 -28.97 1.38
CA ARG A 381 -2.20 -29.82 0.27
C ARG A 381 -0.74 -29.57 -0.07
N VAL A 382 -0.27 -28.32 -0.05
CA VAL A 382 1.15 -28.00 -0.30
C VAL A 382 2.05 -28.55 0.80
N ARG A 383 1.66 -28.40 2.08
CA ARG A 383 2.37 -28.98 3.22
C ARG A 383 2.49 -30.51 3.08
N ASP A 384 1.44 -31.14 2.57
CA ASP A 384 1.34 -32.59 2.41
C ASP A 384 1.96 -33.10 1.09
N GLY A 385 2.61 -32.20 0.32
CA GLY A 385 3.47 -32.57 -0.81
C GLY A 385 2.99 -32.10 -2.18
N ALA A 386 1.84 -31.41 -2.29
CA ALA A 386 1.39 -30.81 -3.53
C ALA A 386 2.34 -29.67 -3.97
N ARG A 387 2.57 -29.57 -5.27
CA ARG A 387 3.55 -28.62 -5.86
C ARG A 387 2.97 -27.85 -7.03
N ASN A 388 1.72 -27.44 -6.91
CA ASN A 388 1.00 -26.80 -8.00
C ASN A 388 1.65 -25.47 -8.42
N ILE A 389 1.66 -25.19 -9.72
CA ILE A 389 2.14 -23.93 -10.29
C ILE A 389 1.04 -22.86 -10.21
N PHE A 390 -0.21 -23.28 -10.36
CA PHE A 390 -1.41 -22.46 -10.25
C PHE A 390 -2.52 -23.23 -9.54
N PHE A 391 -3.30 -22.54 -8.69
CA PHE A 391 -4.39 -23.16 -7.94
C PHE A 391 -5.72 -22.81 -8.61
N ALA A 392 -6.24 -23.71 -9.45
CA ALA A 392 -7.42 -23.45 -10.30
C ALA A 392 -8.74 -23.31 -9.52
N ASN A 393 -8.81 -23.91 -8.33
CA ASN A 393 -9.99 -23.86 -7.46
C ASN A 393 -10.38 -22.42 -7.14
N ASN A 394 -11.69 -22.20 -6.97
CA ASN A 394 -12.29 -20.92 -6.62
C ASN A 394 -11.78 -19.77 -7.51
N GLY A 395 -12.05 -19.87 -8.82
CA GLY A 395 -11.75 -18.81 -9.79
C GLY A 395 -10.26 -18.63 -10.16
N GLY A 396 -9.36 -19.48 -9.66
CA GLY A 396 -7.94 -19.42 -9.99
C GLY A 396 -7.13 -18.50 -9.08
N ARG A 397 -5.99 -18.95 -8.55
CA ARG A 397 -5.19 -18.23 -7.55
C ARG A 397 -3.69 -18.38 -7.81
N GLU A 398 -2.98 -17.26 -7.69
CA GLU A 398 -1.52 -17.24 -7.73
C GLU A 398 -0.91 -17.97 -6.50
N PRO A 399 0.20 -18.72 -6.67
CA PRO A 399 0.58 -19.78 -5.75
C PRO A 399 1.34 -19.33 -4.50
N PHE A 400 2.01 -18.17 -4.51
CA PHE A 400 3.03 -17.85 -3.51
C PHE A 400 2.55 -18.00 -2.07
N GLN A 401 1.35 -17.50 -1.77
CA GLN A 401 0.86 -17.49 -0.40
C GLN A 401 0.54 -18.89 0.14
N MET A 402 0.15 -19.84 -0.72
CA MET A 402 -0.08 -21.24 -0.32
C MET A 402 1.22 -21.88 0.16
N TYR A 403 2.32 -21.65 -0.57
CA TYR A 403 3.65 -22.10 -0.16
C TYR A 403 4.15 -21.38 1.10
N ALA A 404 3.90 -20.08 1.23
CA ALA A 404 4.28 -19.32 2.41
C ALA A 404 3.55 -19.79 3.68
N ILE A 405 2.25 -20.11 3.58
CA ILE A 405 1.43 -20.65 4.67
C ILE A 405 1.88 -22.06 5.02
N ALA A 406 2.07 -22.93 4.02
CA ALA A 406 2.59 -24.28 4.24
C ALA A 406 3.94 -24.25 4.98
N LEU A 407 4.86 -23.37 4.56
CA LEU A 407 6.13 -23.18 5.24
C LEU A 407 5.95 -22.66 6.68
N ALA A 408 5.05 -21.70 6.90
CA ALA A 408 4.77 -21.14 8.22
C ALA A 408 4.15 -22.17 9.18
N SER A 409 3.38 -23.15 8.67
CA SER A 409 2.76 -24.21 9.47
C SER A 409 3.77 -25.19 10.12
N TYR A 410 5.06 -25.12 9.77
CA TYR A 410 6.11 -25.86 10.47
C TYR A 410 6.66 -25.12 11.70
N LEU A 411 6.27 -23.86 11.92
CA LEU A 411 6.70 -23.10 13.10
C LEU A 411 5.87 -23.47 14.33
N PRO A 412 6.48 -23.55 15.53
CA PRO A 412 5.75 -23.88 16.75
C PRO A 412 4.55 -22.95 16.98
N GLY A 413 3.37 -23.53 17.17
CA GLY A 413 2.13 -22.81 17.45
C GLY A 413 1.39 -22.30 16.21
N LEU A 414 1.84 -22.64 15.00
CA LEU A 414 1.14 -22.34 13.74
C LEU A 414 0.78 -23.64 13.04
N GLY A 415 -0.52 -23.89 12.80
CA GLY A 415 -1.02 -25.04 12.04
C GLY A 415 -1.52 -24.65 10.64
N ILE A 416 -2.26 -25.54 10.00
CA ILE A 416 -3.05 -25.22 8.80
C ILE A 416 -4.44 -24.75 9.25
N ASP A 417 -4.52 -23.49 9.65
CA ASP A 417 -5.72 -22.90 10.24
C ASP A 417 -5.91 -21.41 9.86
N HIS A 418 -7.03 -20.81 10.31
CA HIS A 418 -7.34 -19.41 10.07
C HIS A 418 -6.35 -18.44 10.73
N TYR A 419 -5.77 -18.82 11.87
CA TYR A 419 -4.81 -17.97 12.59
C TYR A 419 -3.49 -17.85 11.83
N THR A 420 -2.95 -18.96 11.31
CA THR A 420 -1.71 -18.97 10.52
C THR A 420 -1.84 -18.11 9.27
N ILE A 421 -2.95 -18.17 8.53
CA ILE A 421 -3.11 -17.33 7.33
C ILE A 421 -3.15 -15.83 7.68
N LYS A 422 -3.70 -15.47 8.85
CA LYS A 422 -3.70 -14.10 9.38
C LYS A 422 -2.29 -13.65 9.78
N VAL A 423 -1.51 -14.51 10.44
CA VAL A 423 -0.12 -14.23 10.82
C VAL A 423 0.75 -14.00 9.57
N VAL A 424 0.66 -14.87 8.58
CA VAL A 424 1.42 -14.73 7.33
C VAL A 424 1.09 -13.40 6.64
N ALA A 425 -0.20 -13.08 6.47
CA ALA A 425 -0.63 -11.82 5.88
C ALA A 425 -0.14 -10.58 6.67
N ALA A 426 -0.18 -10.63 8.00
CA ALA A 426 0.34 -9.57 8.85
C ALA A 426 1.85 -9.35 8.64
N VAL A 427 2.65 -10.42 8.58
CA VAL A 427 4.09 -10.34 8.29
C VAL A 427 4.36 -9.76 6.90
N GLU A 428 3.64 -10.23 5.87
CA GLU A 428 3.77 -9.72 4.50
C GLU A 428 3.52 -8.21 4.44
N SER A 429 2.48 -7.72 5.13
CA SER A 429 2.15 -6.30 5.15
C SER A 429 3.18 -5.45 5.91
N LEU A 430 3.89 -6.01 6.91
CA LEU A 430 4.96 -5.32 7.61
C LEU A 430 6.15 -5.05 6.69
N LEU A 431 6.43 -5.95 5.73
CA LEU A 431 7.47 -5.76 4.72
C LEU A 431 7.17 -4.59 3.78
N THR A 432 5.89 -4.26 3.56
CA THR A 432 5.48 -3.10 2.75
C THR A 432 5.95 -1.77 3.35
N ILE A 433 5.92 -1.61 4.67
CA ILE A 433 6.22 -0.36 5.36
C ILE A 433 7.64 0.19 5.04
N PRO A 434 8.74 -0.57 5.19
CA PRO A 434 10.08 -0.10 4.82
C PRO A 434 10.23 0.09 3.30
N MET A 435 9.50 -0.67 2.47
CA MET A 435 9.53 -0.48 1.02
C MET A 435 8.85 0.81 0.59
N VAL A 436 7.77 1.23 1.25
CA VAL A 436 7.13 2.53 1.01
C VAL A 436 8.02 3.68 1.49
N PHE A 437 8.72 3.52 2.61
CA PHE A 437 9.79 4.46 3.00
C PHE A 437 10.85 4.59 1.90
N TRP A 438 11.35 3.47 1.38
CA TRP A 438 12.38 3.47 0.35
C TRP A 438 11.86 4.10 -0.95
N MET A 439 10.61 3.82 -1.32
CA MET A 439 9.94 4.40 -2.48
C MET A 439 9.83 5.91 -2.36
N GLY A 440 9.31 6.43 -1.24
CA GLY A 440 9.22 7.87 -1.02
C GLY A 440 10.58 8.57 -1.03
N TYR A 441 11.61 7.92 -0.46
CA TYR A 441 12.99 8.42 -0.51
C TYR A 441 13.58 8.42 -1.93
N ALA A 442 13.31 7.37 -2.71
CA ALA A 442 13.74 7.22 -4.09
C ALA A 442 13.02 8.20 -5.02
N PHE A 443 11.72 8.42 -4.85
CA PHE A 443 10.92 9.32 -5.69
C PHE A 443 11.39 10.78 -5.60
N LEU A 444 11.91 11.21 -4.46
CA LEU A 444 12.44 12.56 -4.29
C LEU A 444 13.95 12.69 -4.59
N GLU A 445 14.50 11.83 -5.46
CA GLU A 445 15.87 11.98 -5.98
C GLU A 445 16.15 13.43 -6.46
N GLY A 446 17.31 13.98 -6.13
CA GLY A 446 17.65 15.38 -6.45
C GLY A 446 17.11 16.42 -5.46
N GLN A 447 16.18 16.06 -4.56
CA GLN A 447 15.79 16.92 -3.45
C GLN A 447 16.79 16.85 -2.28
N PRO A 448 16.80 17.86 -1.38
CA PRO A 448 17.59 17.81 -0.15
C PRO A 448 17.33 16.52 0.63
N LYS A 449 18.40 15.84 1.10
CA LYS A 449 18.35 14.56 1.83
C LYS A 449 17.28 14.55 2.92
N ARG A 450 17.17 15.63 3.69
CA ARG A 450 16.17 15.79 4.75
C ARG A 450 14.73 15.67 4.25
N ARG A 451 14.36 16.30 3.13
CA ARG A 451 13.01 16.21 2.56
C ARG A 451 12.69 14.80 2.08
N ARG A 452 13.68 14.13 1.47
CA ARG A 452 13.56 12.73 1.03
C ARG A 452 13.28 11.80 2.21
N LEU A 453 14.04 11.96 3.30
CA LEU A 453 13.85 11.20 4.53
C LEU A 453 12.49 11.47 5.17
N LEU A 454 12.07 12.74 5.26
CA LEU A 454 10.76 13.11 5.80
C LEU A 454 9.63 12.50 4.98
N ALA A 455 9.63 12.65 3.65
CA ALA A 455 8.57 12.10 2.82
C ALA A 455 8.49 10.56 2.93
N GLY A 456 9.62 9.86 2.91
CA GLY A 456 9.64 8.41 3.11
C GLY A 456 9.14 7.99 4.49
N LEU A 457 9.63 8.63 5.56
CA LEU A 457 9.24 8.27 6.93
C LEU A 457 7.76 8.56 7.20
N LEU A 458 7.25 9.69 6.70
CA LEU A 458 5.85 10.07 6.87
C LEU A 458 4.91 9.18 6.04
N ALA A 459 5.29 8.80 4.81
CA ALA A 459 4.53 7.83 4.02
C ALA A 459 4.44 6.48 4.74
N ALA A 460 5.56 6.00 5.29
CA ALA A 460 5.60 4.77 6.07
C ALA A 460 4.79 4.87 7.38
N ALA A 461 4.88 6.00 8.09
CA ALA A 461 4.16 6.22 9.35
C ALA A 461 2.65 6.29 9.15
N LEU A 462 2.18 7.02 8.12
CA LEU A 462 0.76 7.07 7.78
C LEU A 462 0.23 5.71 7.30
N LEU A 463 1.03 4.97 6.53
CA LEU A 463 0.66 3.62 6.10
C LEU A 463 0.66 2.59 7.25
N ALA A 464 1.52 2.77 8.25
CA ALA A 464 1.58 1.90 9.42
C ALA A 464 0.25 1.90 10.20
N VAL A 465 -0.39 3.06 10.29
CA VAL A 465 -1.65 3.28 11.02
C VAL A 465 -2.89 3.35 10.11
N SER A 466 -2.72 3.03 8.84
CA SER A 466 -3.77 3.07 7.82
C SER A 466 -4.87 2.04 8.04
N TYR A 467 -6.13 2.50 8.14
CA TYR A 467 -7.29 1.61 8.12
C TYR A 467 -7.33 0.74 6.86
N TRP A 468 -7.28 1.34 5.67
CA TRP A 468 -7.39 0.62 4.41
C TRP A 468 -6.33 -0.47 4.25
N HIS A 469 -5.05 -0.17 4.55
CA HIS A 469 -4.00 -1.17 4.44
C HIS A 469 -4.12 -2.27 5.51
N VAL A 470 -4.60 -1.94 6.72
CA VAL A 470 -4.80 -2.91 7.80
C VAL A 470 -5.99 -3.81 7.54
N ALA A 471 -7.10 -3.27 7.03
CA ALA A 471 -8.29 -4.03 6.71
C ALA A 471 -8.00 -5.10 5.65
N ILE A 472 -7.37 -4.75 4.52
CA ILE A 472 -6.99 -5.73 3.48
C ILE A 472 -5.91 -6.70 3.94
N THR A 473 -5.12 -6.34 4.96
CA THR A 473 -4.09 -7.22 5.56
C THR A 473 -4.75 -8.28 6.42
N ARG A 474 -5.55 -7.83 7.38
CA ARG A 474 -6.16 -8.71 8.40
C ARG A 474 -7.32 -9.52 7.85
N GLN A 475 -7.86 -9.11 6.70
CA GLN A 475 -8.66 -9.97 5.85
C GLN A 475 -7.95 -11.28 5.50
N ALA A 476 -6.61 -11.39 5.56
CA ALA A 476 -5.87 -12.64 5.37
C ALA A 476 -6.09 -13.37 4.04
N LEU A 477 -6.41 -12.62 2.99
CA LEU A 477 -6.34 -13.06 1.60
C LEU A 477 -4.97 -12.69 0.96
N ARG A 478 -4.81 -12.93 -0.34
CA ARG A 478 -3.52 -12.79 -1.09
C ARG A 478 -3.08 -11.35 -1.37
N ILE A 479 -3.93 -10.38 -1.05
CA ILE A 479 -3.77 -8.96 -1.37
C ILE A 479 -2.53 -8.27 -0.77
N PRO A 480 -2.06 -8.56 0.47
CA PRO A 480 -1.04 -7.75 1.17
C PRO A 480 0.31 -7.67 0.46
N LEU A 481 0.60 -8.60 -0.44
CA LEU A 481 1.82 -8.60 -1.26
C LEU A 481 1.78 -7.55 -2.38
N THR A 482 0.60 -7.08 -2.78
CA THR A 482 0.46 -6.14 -3.91
C THR A 482 1.13 -4.79 -3.61
N PRO A 483 0.85 -4.11 -2.48
CA PRO A 483 1.54 -2.86 -2.14
C PRO A 483 3.06 -3.02 -2.03
N LEU A 484 3.53 -4.18 -1.53
CA LEU A 484 4.95 -4.51 -1.43
C LEU A 484 5.63 -4.56 -2.81
N ILE A 485 5.07 -5.36 -3.72
CA ILE A 485 5.60 -5.53 -5.08
C ILE A 485 5.52 -4.23 -5.86
N VAL A 486 4.41 -3.49 -5.77
CA VAL A 486 4.27 -2.20 -6.44
C VAL A 486 5.32 -1.20 -5.93
N SER A 487 5.57 -1.15 -4.61
CA SER A 487 6.60 -0.27 -4.06
C SER A 487 7.99 -0.58 -4.61
N LEU A 488 8.36 -1.87 -4.64
CA LEU A 488 9.63 -2.35 -5.19
C LEU A 488 9.75 -2.04 -6.69
N GLU A 489 8.71 -2.34 -7.47
CA GLU A 489 8.69 -2.10 -8.91
C GLU A 489 8.87 -0.61 -9.20
N LEU A 490 8.14 0.25 -8.50
CA LEU A 490 8.22 1.69 -8.66
C LEU A 490 9.60 2.25 -8.26
N ILE A 491 10.28 1.66 -7.27
CA ILE A 491 11.66 2.05 -6.91
C ILE A 491 12.63 1.76 -8.06
N PHE A 492 12.59 0.55 -8.62
CA PHE A 492 13.51 0.15 -9.68
C PHE A 492 13.16 0.83 -11.01
N LEU A 493 11.88 0.97 -11.33
CA LEU A 493 11.39 1.72 -12.48
C LEU A 493 11.80 3.20 -12.39
N ALA A 494 11.72 3.81 -11.20
CA ALA A 494 12.18 5.19 -11.00
C ALA A 494 13.67 5.37 -11.31
N LYS A 495 14.50 4.42 -10.88
CA LYS A 495 15.94 4.41 -11.20
C LYS A 495 16.19 4.12 -12.68
N ALA A 496 15.47 3.17 -13.26
CA ALA A 496 15.55 2.79 -14.66
C ALA A 496 15.27 3.98 -15.58
N ILE A 497 14.23 4.78 -15.28
CA ILE A 497 13.87 5.98 -16.04
C ILE A 497 14.85 7.13 -15.84
N ARG A 498 15.38 7.33 -14.62
CA ARG A 498 16.33 8.43 -14.38
C ARG A 498 17.72 8.18 -14.92
N TYR A 499 18.18 6.94 -14.83
CA TYR A 499 19.57 6.59 -15.10
C TYR A 499 19.78 5.78 -16.38
N ASN A 500 18.71 5.20 -16.94
CA ASN A 500 18.76 4.34 -18.12
C ASN A 500 19.84 3.25 -18.05
N ARG A 501 19.99 2.62 -16.86
CA ARG A 501 20.97 1.56 -16.60
C ARG A 501 20.31 0.20 -16.73
N ARG A 502 20.94 -0.71 -17.48
CA ARG A 502 20.42 -2.06 -17.70
C ARG A 502 20.18 -2.84 -16.40
N ALA A 503 21.00 -2.62 -15.37
CA ALA A 503 20.82 -3.25 -14.06
C ALA A 503 19.50 -2.86 -13.38
N ASP A 504 19.06 -1.61 -13.50
CA ASP A 504 17.80 -1.16 -12.90
C ASP A 504 16.59 -1.78 -13.62
N PHE A 505 16.68 -1.95 -14.95
CA PHE A 505 15.68 -2.68 -15.75
C PHE A 505 15.64 -4.18 -15.46
N ILE A 506 16.79 -4.81 -15.20
CA ILE A 506 16.83 -6.22 -14.77
C ILE A 506 16.16 -6.37 -13.40
N LEU A 507 16.45 -5.48 -12.44
CA LEU A 507 15.83 -5.53 -11.10
C LEU A 507 14.30 -5.30 -11.16
N ALA A 508 13.84 -4.40 -12.02
CA ALA A 508 12.43 -4.23 -12.33
C ALA A 508 11.85 -5.52 -12.96
N GLY A 509 12.54 -6.14 -13.93
CA GLY A 509 12.11 -7.39 -14.55
C GLY A 509 12.00 -8.56 -13.57
N LEU A 510 12.95 -8.67 -12.65
CA LEU A 510 12.91 -9.64 -11.55
C LEU A 510 11.71 -9.39 -10.63
N THR A 511 11.48 -8.13 -10.25
CA THR A 511 10.38 -7.74 -9.36
C THR A 511 9.02 -8.01 -9.99
N LEU A 512 8.81 -7.61 -11.25
CA LEU A 512 7.60 -7.90 -12.01
C LEU A 512 7.39 -9.42 -12.15
N GLY A 513 8.43 -10.16 -12.58
CA GLY A 513 8.35 -11.59 -12.83
C GLY A 513 7.90 -12.38 -11.60
N PHE A 514 8.54 -12.16 -10.44
CA PHE A 514 8.12 -12.79 -9.19
C PHE A 514 6.79 -12.24 -8.67
N GLY A 515 6.53 -10.94 -8.88
CA GLY A 515 5.29 -10.29 -8.50
C GLY A 515 4.05 -10.95 -9.12
N LEU A 516 4.14 -11.45 -10.35
CA LEU A 516 3.05 -12.14 -11.04
C LEU A 516 2.63 -13.46 -10.37
N TYR A 517 3.41 -14.00 -9.42
CA TYR A 517 3.07 -15.16 -8.59
C TYR A 517 2.39 -14.80 -7.26
N MET A 518 2.15 -13.51 -7.00
CA MET A 518 1.67 -13.02 -5.70
C MET A 518 0.15 -12.75 -5.71
N TYR A 519 -0.29 -11.83 -6.57
CA TYR A 519 -1.69 -11.43 -6.67
C TYR A 519 -2.05 -10.86 -8.04
N GLN A 520 -3.29 -11.08 -8.47
CA GLN A 520 -3.79 -10.69 -9.80
C GLN A 520 -3.61 -9.20 -10.12
N ALA A 521 -3.76 -8.28 -9.17
CA ALA A 521 -3.67 -6.83 -9.46
C ALA A 521 -2.27 -6.40 -9.92
N VAL A 522 -1.23 -7.21 -9.65
CA VAL A 522 0.13 -6.99 -10.17
C VAL A 522 0.16 -7.03 -11.71
N ARG A 523 -0.80 -7.69 -12.36
CA ARG A 523 -0.93 -7.73 -13.83
C ARG A 523 -1.16 -6.35 -14.48
N MET A 524 -1.39 -5.28 -13.70
CA MET A 524 -1.41 -3.89 -14.21
C MET A 524 -0.03 -3.22 -14.28
N LEU A 525 0.99 -3.75 -13.58
CA LEU A 525 2.35 -3.19 -13.62
C LEU A 525 2.99 -3.17 -15.02
N PRO A 526 2.78 -4.17 -15.92
CA PRO A 526 3.24 -4.06 -17.30
C PRO A 526 2.76 -2.79 -17.99
N VAL A 527 1.50 -2.37 -17.76
CA VAL A 527 0.95 -1.12 -18.31
C VAL A 527 1.66 0.09 -17.72
N VAL A 528 1.89 0.11 -16.40
CA VAL A 528 2.67 1.16 -15.72
C VAL A 528 4.06 1.30 -16.34
N ILE A 529 4.78 0.18 -16.52
CA ILE A 529 6.14 0.15 -17.06
C ILE A 529 6.15 0.66 -18.50
N LEU A 530 5.24 0.18 -19.35
CA LEU A 530 5.17 0.61 -20.75
C LEU A 530 4.90 2.11 -20.88
N VAL A 531 3.93 2.63 -20.12
CA VAL A 531 3.60 4.07 -20.12
C VAL A 531 4.78 4.89 -19.60
N ALA A 532 5.40 4.46 -18.51
CA ALA A 532 6.51 5.19 -17.90
C ALA A 532 7.78 5.20 -18.77
N VAL A 533 8.10 4.07 -19.43
CA VAL A 533 9.24 3.99 -20.36
C VAL A 533 8.94 4.72 -21.67
N ALA A 534 7.71 4.65 -22.20
CA ALA A 534 7.31 5.45 -23.36
C ALA A 534 7.42 6.95 -23.07
N ALA A 535 6.97 7.39 -21.89
CA ALA A 535 7.17 8.75 -21.42
C ALA A 535 8.66 9.10 -21.28
N ALA A 536 9.51 8.19 -20.80
CA ALA A 536 10.95 8.40 -20.75
C ALA A 536 11.58 8.54 -22.15
N ILE A 537 11.19 7.70 -23.11
CA ILE A 537 11.63 7.78 -24.51
C ILE A 537 11.23 9.12 -25.15
N TYR A 538 10.04 9.62 -24.83
CA TYR A 538 9.51 10.85 -25.41
C TYR A 538 10.05 12.11 -24.72
N PHE A 539 9.99 12.19 -23.39
CA PHE A 539 10.28 13.40 -22.61
C PHE A 539 11.69 13.46 -22.02
N VAL A 540 12.36 12.32 -21.81
CA VAL A 540 13.66 12.25 -21.11
C VAL A 540 14.81 11.98 -22.07
N ALA A 541 14.62 11.12 -23.06
CA ALA A 541 15.66 10.76 -24.02
C ALA A 541 16.03 11.93 -24.94
N LYS A 542 17.33 12.26 -25.02
CA LYS A 542 17.81 13.46 -25.74
C LYS A 542 18.17 13.21 -27.20
N ASN A 543 18.55 11.98 -27.53
CA ASN A 543 19.00 11.60 -28.85
C ASN A 543 18.53 10.17 -29.19
N TRP A 544 18.72 9.75 -30.44
CA TRP A 544 18.31 8.42 -30.92
C TRP A 544 19.00 7.27 -30.18
N HIS A 545 20.27 7.42 -29.78
CA HIS A 545 21.00 6.39 -29.04
C HIS A 545 20.41 6.16 -27.65
N ASP A 546 19.99 7.21 -26.95
CA ASP A 546 19.32 7.12 -25.65
C ASP A 546 17.97 6.39 -25.79
N ARG A 547 17.21 6.70 -26.86
CA ARG A 547 15.93 6.05 -27.17
C ARG A 547 16.11 4.56 -27.44
N LEU A 548 17.06 4.19 -28.31
CA LEU A 548 17.42 2.80 -28.54
C LEU A 548 17.86 2.10 -27.25
N LYS A 549 18.64 2.77 -26.39
CA LYS A 549 19.07 2.23 -25.10
C LYS A 549 17.88 1.94 -24.18
N TYR A 550 16.89 2.84 -24.11
CA TYR A 550 15.65 2.57 -23.38
C TYR A 550 14.91 1.36 -23.94
N THR A 551 14.75 1.26 -25.25
CA THR A 551 14.08 0.13 -25.90
C THR A 551 14.80 -1.20 -25.60
N VAL A 552 16.12 -1.25 -25.76
CA VAL A 552 16.92 -2.45 -25.47
C VAL A 552 16.85 -2.83 -23.99
N ASN A 553 16.89 -1.84 -23.09
CA ASN A 553 16.77 -2.09 -21.67
C ASN A 553 15.36 -2.54 -21.27
N LEU A 554 14.31 -2.01 -21.91
CA LEU A 554 12.93 -2.48 -21.75
C LEU A 554 12.81 -3.94 -22.22
N SER A 555 13.39 -4.31 -23.35
CA SER A 555 13.42 -5.71 -23.80
C SER A 555 14.11 -6.62 -22.79
N ALA A 556 15.16 -6.15 -22.12
CA ALA A 556 15.82 -6.90 -21.05
C ALA A 556 14.90 -7.11 -19.83
N LEU A 557 14.15 -6.09 -19.42
CA LEU A 557 13.12 -6.20 -18.37
C LEU A 557 12.06 -7.23 -18.74
N VAL A 558 11.47 -7.10 -19.93
CA VAL A 558 10.41 -8.00 -20.43
C VAL A 558 10.90 -9.43 -20.49
N LEU A 559 12.10 -9.65 -21.02
CA LEU A 559 12.72 -10.98 -21.11
C LEU A 559 12.89 -11.62 -19.73
N ILE A 560 13.46 -10.90 -18.76
CA ILE A 560 13.67 -11.43 -17.40
C ILE A 560 12.34 -11.74 -16.72
N SER A 561 11.38 -10.82 -16.79
CA SER A 561 10.04 -11.04 -16.24
C SER A 561 9.37 -12.25 -16.87
N PHE A 562 9.49 -12.42 -18.19
CA PHE A 562 8.91 -13.53 -18.92
C PHE A 562 9.55 -14.86 -18.51
N VAL A 563 10.89 -14.92 -18.42
CA VAL A 563 11.61 -16.12 -17.97
C VAL A 563 11.15 -16.59 -16.59
N ILE A 564 10.91 -15.66 -15.66
CA ILE A 564 10.33 -16.01 -14.35
C ILE A 564 8.88 -16.48 -14.51
N PHE A 565 8.08 -15.81 -15.34
CA PHE A 565 6.67 -16.13 -15.56
C PHE A 565 6.43 -17.44 -16.35
N ILE A 566 7.45 -18.03 -16.96
CA ILE A 566 7.32 -19.20 -17.86
C ILE A 566 6.50 -20.37 -17.30
N PRO A 567 6.71 -20.86 -16.06
CA PRO A 567 5.85 -21.91 -15.50
C PRO A 567 4.37 -21.54 -15.49
N MET A 568 4.02 -20.34 -15.04
CA MET A 568 2.64 -19.87 -15.02
C MET A 568 2.11 -19.59 -16.43
N PHE A 569 2.96 -19.11 -17.34
CA PHE A 569 2.62 -18.95 -18.75
C PHE A 569 2.30 -20.29 -19.41
N HIS A 570 3.10 -21.33 -19.15
CA HIS A 570 2.85 -22.68 -19.65
C HIS A 570 1.49 -23.20 -19.17
N TYR A 571 1.19 -23.06 -17.87
CA TYR A 571 -0.12 -23.40 -17.34
C TYR A 571 -1.26 -22.62 -18.03
N SER A 572 -1.06 -21.32 -18.31
CA SER A 572 -2.07 -20.49 -19.00
C SER A 572 -2.30 -20.90 -20.46
N VAL A 573 -1.35 -21.59 -21.08
CA VAL A 573 -1.47 -22.14 -22.44
C VAL A 573 -2.13 -23.53 -22.41
N GLU A 574 -1.79 -24.38 -21.43
CA GLU A 574 -2.43 -25.69 -21.26
C GLU A 574 -3.89 -25.57 -20.77
N ASN A 575 -4.19 -24.58 -19.94
CA ASN A 575 -5.48 -24.42 -19.27
C ASN A 575 -5.99 -22.96 -19.36
N PRO A 576 -6.23 -22.43 -20.58
CA PRO A 576 -6.58 -21.01 -20.77
C PRO A 576 -7.87 -20.63 -20.04
N ASP A 577 -8.89 -21.47 -20.07
CA ASP A 577 -10.18 -21.17 -19.45
C ASP A 577 -10.06 -21.05 -17.94
N LEU A 578 -9.37 -21.99 -17.29
CA LEU A 578 -9.15 -21.97 -15.84
C LEU A 578 -8.29 -20.80 -15.39
N PHE A 579 -7.29 -20.40 -16.19
CA PHE A 579 -6.39 -19.30 -15.85
C PHE A 579 -7.05 -17.92 -16.02
N TRP A 580 -7.85 -17.74 -17.08
CA TRP A 580 -8.47 -16.45 -17.43
C TRP A 580 -9.87 -16.27 -16.84
N ARG A 581 -10.53 -17.32 -16.34
CA ARG A 581 -11.90 -17.32 -15.79
C ARG A 581 -12.25 -16.06 -14.99
N ARG A 582 -11.46 -15.75 -13.94
CA ARG A 582 -11.71 -14.58 -13.08
C ARG A 582 -11.51 -13.25 -13.79
N ALA A 583 -10.53 -13.11 -14.69
CA ALA A 583 -10.32 -11.85 -15.40
C ALA A 583 -11.44 -11.59 -16.42
N THR A 584 -11.82 -12.62 -17.16
CA THR A 584 -12.84 -12.54 -18.20
C THR A 584 -14.23 -12.28 -17.61
N GLY A 585 -14.65 -13.03 -16.59
CA GLY A 585 -15.96 -12.84 -15.96
C GLY A 585 -16.13 -11.43 -15.35
N ARG A 586 -15.04 -10.81 -14.88
CA ARG A 586 -15.09 -9.43 -14.34
C ARG A 586 -15.13 -8.34 -15.41
N LEU A 587 -14.49 -8.56 -16.56
CA LEU A 587 -14.43 -7.60 -17.66
C LEU A 587 -15.66 -7.65 -18.56
N LEU A 588 -16.19 -8.85 -18.82
CA LEU A 588 -17.22 -9.08 -19.84
C LEU A 588 -18.59 -9.44 -19.28
N GLY A 589 -18.67 -9.94 -18.04
CA GLY A 589 -19.89 -10.53 -17.49
C GLY A 589 -20.02 -12.01 -17.80
N ASP A 590 -20.70 -12.74 -16.92
CA ASP A 590 -20.90 -14.18 -17.05
C ASP A 590 -21.80 -14.50 -18.27
N ASP A 591 -22.77 -13.64 -18.58
CA ASP A 591 -23.71 -13.78 -19.72
C ASP A 591 -23.04 -13.83 -21.11
N VAL A 592 -21.82 -13.30 -21.24
CA VAL A 592 -21.07 -13.31 -22.51
C VAL A 592 -20.25 -14.59 -22.68
N VAL A 593 -19.96 -15.28 -21.58
CA VAL A 593 -19.05 -16.44 -21.52
C VAL A 593 -19.71 -17.72 -21.01
N GLN A 594 -20.99 -17.66 -20.64
CA GLN A 594 -21.80 -18.77 -20.17
C GLN A 594 -23.06 -18.91 -21.02
N GLU A 595 -23.40 -20.15 -21.35
CA GLU A 595 -24.66 -20.54 -21.98
C GLU A 595 -25.38 -21.50 -21.03
N VAL A 596 -26.60 -21.15 -20.64
CA VAL A 596 -27.45 -22.00 -19.79
C VAL A 596 -28.27 -22.89 -20.72
N ALA A 597 -28.02 -24.19 -20.68
CA ALA A 597 -28.80 -25.18 -21.42
C ALA A 597 -30.22 -25.29 -20.83
N GLU A 598 -31.15 -25.87 -21.60
CA GLU A 598 -32.57 -26.01 -21.20
C GLU A 598 -32.77 -26.85 -19.92
N ASP A 599 -31.81 -27.69 -19.54
CA ASP A 599 -31.80 -28.46 -18.29
C ASP A 599 -31.20 -27.70 -17.09
N GLY A 600 -30.83 -26.43 -17.28
CA GLY A 600 -30.21 -25.58 -16.27
C GLY A 600 -28.69 -25.76 -16.13
N THR A 601 -28.05 -26.59 -16.97
CA THR A 601 -26.59 -26.75 -16.94
C THR A 601 -25.89 -25.54 -17.56
N ILE A 602 -24.91 -24.99 -16.85
CA ILE A 602 -24.13 -23.83 -17.29
C ILE A 602 -22.90 -24.34 -18.04
N THR A 603 -22.82 -24.06 -19.33
CA THR A 603 -21.66 -24.39 -20.18
C THR A 603 -20.89 -23.13 -20.56
N MET A 604 -19.56 -23.19 -20.58
CA MET A 604 -18.73 -22.04 -20.96
C MET A 604 -18.63 -21.94 -22.48
N ARG A 605 -18.81 -20.74 -23.04
CA ARG A 605 -18.71 -20.48 -24.48
C ARG A 605 -17.61 -19.47 -24.78
N ASP A 606 -16.87 -19.70 -25.87
CA ASP A 606 -15.92 -18.72 -26.40
C ASP A 606 -16.64 -17.56 -27.09
N ALA A 607 -16.64 -16.39 -26.46
CA ALA A 607 -17.13 -15.16 -27.09
C ALA A 607 -16.21 -14.69 -28.23
N SER A 608 -16.79 -14.35 -29.38
CA SER A 608 -16.08 -13.77 -30.53
C SER A 608 -15.51 -12.38 -30.21
N LEU A 609 -14.52 -11.93 -31.00
CA LEU A 609 -13.93 -10.58 -30.84
C LEU A 609 -14.97 -9.46 -31.00
N GLU A 610 -15.95 -9.63 -31.87
CA GLU A 610 -17.01 -8.65 -32.10
C GLU A 610 -17.96 -8.55 -30.91
N GLU A 611 -18.40 -9.69 -30.35
CA GLU A 611 -19.21 -9.74 -29.14
C GLU A 611 -18.48 -9.12 -27.93
N ARG A 612 -17.19 -9.43 -27.76
CA ARG A 612 -16.35 -8.83 -26.71
C ARG A 612 -16.25 -7.31 -26.87
N TRP A 613 -16.09 -6.82 -28.10
CA TRP A 613 -16.01 -5.39 -28.39
C TRP A 613 -17.36 -4.68 -28.17
N LEU A 614 -18.46 -5.31 -28.60
CA LEU A 614 -19.81 -4.79 -28.39
C LEU A 614 -20.13 -4.72 -26.89
N ALA A 615 -19.91 -5.80 -26.15
CA ALA A 615 -20.07 -5.85 -24.70
C ALA A 615 -19.21 -4.78 -24.01
N PHE A 616 -17.94 -4.62 -24.40
CA PHE A 616 -17.10 -3.55 -23.85
C PHE A 616 -17.68 -2.15 -24.13
N ARG A 617 -18.17 -1.89 -25.35
CA ARG A 617 -18.76 -0.61 -25.75
C ARG A 617 -20.03 -0.29 -24.95
N GLU A 618 -20.91 -1.28 -24.79
CA GLU A 618 -22.15 -1.15 -23.99
C GLU A 618 -21.85 -0.83 -22.52
N ASN A 619 -20.70 -1.29 -22.03
CA ASN A 619 -20.28 -1.11 -20.64
C ASN A 619 -19.45 0.16 -20.36
N ILE A 620 -19.16 1.01 -21.35
CA ILE A 620 -18.45 2.28 -21.15
C ILE A 620 -19.08 3.17 -20.06
N PRO A 621 -20.42 3.34 -19.98
CA PRO A 621 -21.06 4.11 -18.92
C PRO A 621 -20.79 3.53 -17.52
N VAL A 622 -20.78 2.20 -17.40
CA VAL A 622 -20.44 1.50 -16.14
C VAL A 622 -18.98 1.75 -15.78
N LEU A 623 -18.06 1.69 -16.74
CA LEU A 623 -16.64 2.01 -16.53
C LEU A 623 -16.43 3.45 -16.03
N LEU A 624 -17.15 4.42 -16.59
CA LEU A 624 -17.09 5.82 -16.13
C LEU A 624 -17.63 5.98 -14.70
N SER A 625 -18.76 5.32 -14.40
CA SER A 625 -19.34 5.28 -13.05
C SER A 625 -18.38 4.65 -12.04
N ASN A 626 -17.79 3.49 -12.38
CA ASN A 626 -16.82 2.82 -11.51
C ASN A 626 -15.56 3.67 -11.32
N THR A 627 -15.07 4.33 -12.38
CA THR A 627 -13.92 5.24 -12.29
C THR A 627 -14.21 6.39 -11.32
N ARG A 628 -15.42 6.98 -11.40
CA ARG A 628 -15.87 8.00 -10.45
C ARG A 628 -15.92 7.45 -9.03
N ASN A 629 -16.51 6.28 -8.82
CA ASN A 629 -16.61 5.65 -7.50
C ASN A 629 -15.23 5.39 -6.88
N VAL A 630 -14.28 4.91 -7.68
CA VAL A 630 -12.90 4.66 -7.23
C VAL A 630 -12.15 5.96 -6.90
N LEU A 631 -12.39 7.06 -7.62
CA LEU A 631 -11.81 8.36 -7.26
C LEU A 631 -12.44 8.95 -5.99
N LEU A 632 -13.72 8.68 -5.74
CA LEU A 632 -14.45 9.16 -4.55
C LEU A 632 -14.20 8.30 -3.31
N MET A 633 -13.62 7.10 -3.47
CA MET A 633 -13.42 6.14 -2.37
C MET A 633 -12.55 6.68 -1.24
N PHE A 634 -11.66 7.64 -1.54
CA PHE A 634 -10.75 8.22 -0.56
C PHE A 634 -11.46 9.12 0.45
N HIS A 635 -12.62 9.69 0.13
CA HIS A 635 -13.24 10.74 0.97
C HIS A 635 -14.74 10.58 1.21
N TRP A 636 -15.45 9.78 0.40
CA TRP A 636 -16.92 9.74 0.45
C TRP A 636 -17.52 8.34 0.65
N LYS A 637 -17.38 7.43 -0.32
CA LYS A 637 -17.88 6.06 -0.23
C LYS A 637 -16.81 5.07 -0.65
N GLY A 638 -16.28 4.32 0.31
CA GLY A 638 -15.35 3.23 0.04
C GLY A 638 -16.03 1.93 -0.34
N ASP A 639 -15.32 0.82 -0.16
CA ASP A 639 -15.77 -0.53 -0.49
C ASP A 639 -17.04 -0.91 0.27
N VAL A 640 -17.98 -1.56 -0.42
CA VAL A 640 -19.24 -2.01 0.17
C VAL A 640 -19.11 -3.38 0.84
N ALA A 641 -18.08 -4.15 0.50
CA ALA A 641 -17.93 -5.51 0.96
C ALA A 641 -17.45 -5.54 2.43
N ALA A 642 -18.27 -6.10 3.31
CA ALA A 642 -17.96 -6.26 4.74
C ALA A 642 -16.69 -7.10 5.00
N ILE A 643 -16.27 -7.94 4.04
CA ILE A 643 -14.99 -8.66 4.16
C ILE A 643 -13.77 -7.74 4.06
N SER A 644 -13.90 -6.63 3.33
CA SER A 644 -12.80 -5.68 3.06
C SER A 644 -12.74 -4.54 4.07
N GLY A 645 -13.74 -4.42 4.97
CA GLY A 645 -13.86 -3.30 5.89
C GLY A 645 -15.30 -2.96 6.27
N VAL A 646 -15.49 -1.77 6.85
CA VAL A 646 -16.76 -1.14 7.19
C VAL A 646 -17.37 -0.69 5.86
N PRO A 647 -18.54 -1.23 5.47
CA PRO A 647 -19.18 -0.92 4.19
C PRO A 647 -19.36 0.58 3.98
N ASN A 648 -19.03 1.05 2.78
CA ASN A 648 -19.08 2.46 2.35
C ASN A 648 -18.17 3.42 3.12
N GLU A 649 -17.41 2.98 4.12
CA GLU A 649 -16.51 3.89 4.84
C GLU A 649 -15.34 4.31 3.93
N PRO A 650 -14.95 5.61 3.89
CA PRO A 650 -13.87 6.04 3.03
C PRO A 650 -12.57 5.29 3.33
N ALA A 651 -11.78 5.02 2.28
CA ALA A 651 -10.50 4.33 2.40
C ALA A 651 -9.46 5.13 3.23
N MET A 652 -9.66 6.43 3.41
CA MET A 652 -8.77 7.31 4.16
C MET A 652 -9.51 7.92 5.35
N ASP A 653 -8.87 7.93 6.51
CA ASP A 653 -9.33 8.73 7.64
C ASP A 653 -9.32 10.22 7.31
N THR A 654 -10.02 11.03 8.12
CA THR A 654 -10.16 12.47 7.88
C THR A 654 -8.82 13.20 7.71
N VAL A 655 -7.79 12.88 8.51
CA VAL A 655 -6.50 13.56 8.45
C VAL A 655 -5.75 13.16 7.19
N SER A 656 -5.64 11.86 6.93
CA SER A 656 -4.96 11.34 5.74
C SER A 656 -5.68 11.75 4.44
N GLY A 657 -7.02 11.77 4.43
CA GLY A 657 -7.83 12.25 3.32
C GLY A 657 -7.59 13.75 3.05
N ALA A 658 -7.59 14.59 4.08
CA ALA A 658 -7.27 16.01 3.94
C ALA A 658 -5.84 16.25 3.42
N LEU A 659 -4.87 15.51 3.96
CA LEU A 659 -3.48 15.53 3.49
C LEU A 659 -3.34 15.07 2.04
N LEU A 660 -4.13 14.10 1.57
CA LEU A 660 -4.14 13.68 0.17
C LEU A 660 -4.56 14.82 -0.75
N ILE A 661 -5.61 15.58 -0.40
CA ILE A 661 -6.10 16.72 -1.21
C ILE A 661 -5.05 17.82 -1.33
N VAL A 662 -4.48 18.29 -0.20
CA VAL A 662 -3.39 19.27 -0.27
C VAL A 662 -2.10 18.66 -0.83
N GLY A 663 -1.97 17.33 -0.77
CA GLY A 663 -0.89 16.56 -1.35
C GLY A 663 -0.90 16.55 -2.87
N VAL A 664 -2.07 16.56 -3.51
CA VAL A 664 -2.20 16.78 -4.96
C VAL A 664 -1.66 18.16 -5.34
N ALA A 665 -1.96 19.20 -4.55
CA ALA A 665 -1.43 20.55 -4.78
C ALA A 665 0.10 20.59 -4.57
N ALA A 666 0.60 19.97 -3.50
CA ALA A 666 2.03 19.86 -3.20
C ALA A 666 2.78 19.09 -4.30
N TRP A 667 2.19 18.02 -4.81
CA TRP A 667 2.69 17.27 -5.96
C TRP A 667 2.77 18.15 -7.22
N GLY A 668 1.71 18.88 -7.56
CA GLY A 668 1.70 19.75 -8.73
C GLY A 668 2.80 20.80 -8.67
N VAL A 669 3.01 21.40 -7.49
CA VAL A 669 4.11 22.36 -7.25
C VAL A 669 5.47 21.69 -7.36
N LEU A 670 5.63 20.49 -6.81
CA LEU A 670 6.87 19.73 -6.90
C LEU A 670 7.20 19.36 -8.36
N PHE A 671 6.20 18.91 -9.11
CA PHE A 671 6.33 18.58 -10.53
C PHE A 671 6.78 19.79 -11.34
N VAL A 672 6.13 20.94 -11.18
CA VAL A 672 6.49 22.17 -11.91
C VAL A 672 7.92 22.62 -11.58
N LYS A 673 8.33 22.54 -10.31
CA LYS A 673 9.65 22.97 -9.86
C LYS A 673 10.77 22.04 -10.32
N THR A 674 10.56 20.73 -10.24
CA THR A 674 11.60 19.74 -10.51
C THR A 674 11.65 19.30 -11.97
N ARG A 675 10.49 19.26 -12.63
CA ARG A 675 10.29 18.63 -13.95
C ARG A 675 10.84 17.21 -14.00
N ASP A 676 10.86 16.52 -12.86
CA ASP A 676 11.29 15.13 -12.78
C ASP A 676 10.21 14.24 -13.43
N PRO A 677 10.57 13.38 -14.41
CA PRO A 677 9.63 12.51 -15.10
C PRO A 677 8.88 11.58 -14.15
N ILE A 678 9.53 11.08 -13.09
CA ILE A 678 8.90 10.18 -12.11
C ILE A 678 7.83 10.91 -11.32
N ILE A 679 8.12 12.14 -10.90
CA ILE A 679 7.11 12.97 -10.22
C ILE A 679 5.94 13.22 -11.16
N GLY A 680 6.19 13.57 -12.42
CA GLY A 680 5.12 13.77 -13.41
C GLY A 680 4.24 12.55 -13.66
N LEU A 681 4.81 11.34 -13.57
CA LEU A 681 4.12 10.09 -13.79
C LEU A 681 3.28 9.62 -12.60
N VAL A 682 3.47 10.17 -11.39
CA VAL A 682 2.76 9.70 -10.16
C VAL A 682 1.24 9.57 -10.35
N PRO A 683 0.49 10.57 -10.85
CA PRO A 683 -0.95 10.44 -11.02
C PRO A 683 -1.34 9.42 -12.09
N VAL A 684 -0.52 9.27 -13.14
CA VAL A 684 -0.76 8.31 -14.22
C VAL A 684 -0.60 6.89 -13.70
N MET A 685 0.49 6.62 -12.97
CA MET A 685 0.73 5.33 -12.33
C MET A 685 -0.36 5.04 -11.29
N LEU A 686 -0.76 6.05 -10.51
CA LEU A 686 -1.84 5.92 -9.52
C LEU A 686 -3.15 5.52 -10.20
N PHE A 687 -3.52 6.22 -11.28
CA PHE A 687 -4.74 5.92 -12.02
C PHE A 687 -4.73 4.51 -12.61
N ILE A 688 -3.62 4.07 -13.21
CA ILE A 688 -3.48 2.70 -13.73
C ILE A 688 -3.69 1.67 -12.62
N MET A 689 -3.13 1.91 -11.42
CA MET A 689 -3.31 1.00 -10.28
C MET A 689 -4.70 1.05 -9.63
N LEU A 690 -5.56 2.00 -10.03
CA LEU A 690 -6.97 2.06 -9.66
C LEU A 690 -7.88 1.32 -10.67
N LEU A 691 -7.39 1.07 -11.90
CA LEU A 691 -8.16 0.43 -12.96
C LEU A 691 -8.70 -0.97 -12.63
N PRO A 692 -8.03 -1.84 -11.84
CA PRO A 692 -8.59 -3.17 -11.54
C PRO A 692 -9.98 -3.13 -10.90
N SER A 693 -10.31 -2.09 -10.13
CA SER A 693 -11.69 -1.89 -9.65
C SER A 693 -12.56 -1.26 -10.74
N ALA A 694 -12.09 -0.22 -11.43
CA ALA A 694 -12.86 0.44 -12.48
C ALA A 694 -13.33 -0.54 -13.59
N LEU A 695 -12.46 -1.48 -13.96
CA LEU A 695 -12.66 -2.50 -14.98
C LEU A 695 -13.52 -3.70 -14.53
N SER A 696 -13.95 -3.76 -13.26
CA SER A 696 -14.86 -4.80 -12.78
C SER A 696 -16.31 -4.47 -13.17
N ILE A 697 -16.55 -4.46 -14.47
CA ILE A 697 -17.78 -4.01 -15.13
C ILE A 697 -18.97 -4.89 -14.77
N ALA A 698 -18.77 -6.21 -14.71
CA ALA A 698 -19.83 -7.19 -14.48
C ALA A 698 -20.46 -7.13 -13.08
N PHE A 699 -19.72 -6.58 -12.11
CA PHE A 699 -20.15 -6.49 -10.71
C PHE A 699 -20.03 -5.04 -10.24
N PRO A 700 -20.83 -4.12 -10.79
CA PRO A 700 -20.69 -2.69 -10.53
C PRO A 700 -20.98 -2.33 -9.07
N ILE A 701 -21.82 -3.12 -8.39
CA ILE A 701 -22.11 -2.95 -6.97
C ILE A 701 -20.89 -3.18 -6.08
N GLU A 702 -19.91 -3.98 -6.52
CA GLU A 702 -18.65 -4.22 -5.81
C GLU A 702 -17.62 -3.09 -6.02
N ASN A 703 -17.97 -1.97 -6.66
CA ASN A 703 -17.06 -0.86 -6.92
C ASN A 703 -17.44 0.40 -6.12
N PRO A 704 -16.47 1.03 -5.42
CA PRO A 704 -15.04 0.75 -5.48
C PRO A 704 -14.66 -0.48 -4.65
N SER A 705 -13.54 -1.11 -4.98
CA SER A 705 -13.03 -2.27 -4.23
C SER A 705 -11.66 -1.95 -3.60
N HIS A 706 -11.57 -2.04 -2.28
CA HIS A 706 -10.34 -1.80 -1.51
C HIS A 706 -9.26 -2.83 -1.83
N THR A 707 -9.64 -4.08 -2.13
CA THR A 707 -8.71 -5.15 -2.48
C THR A 707 -8.13 -4.96 -3.88
N ARG A 708 -8.96 -4.62 -4.87
CA ARG A 708 -8.54 -4.40 -6.27
C ARG A 708 -7.71 -3.14 -6.45
N THR A 709 -7.93 -2.13 -5.63
CA THR A 709 -7.17 -0.87 -5.63
C THR A 709 -5.92 -0.91 -4.75
N SER A 710 -5.61 -2.04 -4.11
CA SER A 710 -4.46 -2.18 -3.19
C SER A 710 -3.12 -1.76 -3.80
N GLY A 711 -2.94 -1.93 -5.12
CA GLY A 711 -1.75 -1.47 -5.81
C GLY A 711 -1.56 0.05 -5.84
N ALA A 712 -2.61 0.83 -5.59
CA ALA A 712 -2.53 2.29 -5.50
C ALA A 712 -1.99 2.79 -4.16
N ILE A 713 -2.03 1.96 -3.10
CA ILE A 713 -1.66 2.33 -1.72
C ILE A 713 -0.32 3.08 -1.64
N PRO A 714 0.81 2.57 -2.20
CA PRO A 714 2.10 3.25 -2.08
C PRO A 714 2.07 4.68 -2.62
N LEU A 715 1.42 4.88 -3.77
CA LEU A 715 1.34 6.18 -4.46
C LEU A 715 0.44 7.17 -3.72
N VAL A 716 -0.70 6.69 -3.18
CA VAL A 716 -1.60 7.51 -2.36
C VAL A 716 -0.87 8.02 -1.13
N TYR A 717 -0.25 7.14 -0.34
CA TYR A 717 0.47 7.55 0.87
C TYR A 717 1.73 8.39 0.57
N PHE A 718 2.36 8.22 -0.60
CA PHE A 718 3.39 9.15 -1.06
C PHE A 718 2.83 10.57 -1.24
N LEU A 719 1.69 10.74 -1.93
CA LEU A 719 1.05 12.05 -2.11
C LEU A 719 0.63 12.67 -0.78
N THR A 720 0.05 11.87 0.11
CA THR A 720 -0.36 12.28 1.47
C THR A 720 0.83 12.75 2.32
N ALA A 721 2.02 12.18 2.12
CA ALA A 721 3.22 12.53 2.87
C ALA A 721 3.89 13.84 2.42
N LEU A 722 3.75 14.25 1.15
CA LEU A 722 4.38 15.46 0.60
C LEU A 722 4.09 16.76 1.38
N PRO A 723 2.82 17.12 1.67
CA PRO A 723 2.50 18.37 2.35
C PRO A 723 3.01 18.37 3.79
N LEU A 724 2.88 17.25 4.50
CA LEU A 724 3.38 17.10 5.86
C LEU A 724 4.92 17.18 5.91
N ALA A 725 5.61 16.57 4.94
CA ALA A 725 7.06 16.69 4.79
C ALA A 725 7.48 18.15 4.55
N ALA A 726 6.71 18.92 3.76
CA ALA A 726 6.98 20.32 3.50
C ALA A 726 6.77 21.20 4.75
N ILE A 727 5.73 20.94 5.54
CA ILE A 727 5.43 21.64 6.80
C ILE A 727 6.53 21.37 7.83
N ILE A 728 6.89 20.10 8.06
CA ILE A 728 7.95 19.72 9.01
C ILE A 728 9.31 20.24 8.54
N ASP A 729 9.59 20.20 7.24
CA ASP A 729 10.83 20.77 6.70
C ASP A 729 10.92 22.28 6.99
N GLN A 730 9.82 23.02 6.92
CA GLN A 730 9.79 24.43 7.31
C GLN A 730 10.04 24.63 8.80
N VAL A 731 9.37 23.88 9.67
CA VAL A 731 9.52 23.98 11.13
C VAL A 731 10.96 23.78 11.58
N MET A 732 11.61 22.69 11.16
CA MET A 732 13.01 22.45 11.54
C MET A 732 14.02 23.29 10.74
N ARG A 733 13.58 24.23 9.89
CA ARG A 733 14.44 25.32 9.37
C ARG A 733 14.41 26.54 10.28
N TYR A 734 13.30 26.79 10.98
CA TYR A 734 13.19 27.86 11.97
C TYR A 734 13.86 27.47 13.28
N VAL A 735 13.65 26.23 13.73
CA VAL A 735 14.25 25.68 14.94
C VAL A 735 15.46 24.83 14.56
N ARG A 736 16.66 25.22 14.99
CA ARG A 736 17.93 24.55 14.63
C ARG A 736 18.32 23.47 15.63
N GLY A 737 19.17 22.54 15.18
CA GLY A 737 19.73 21.46 16.01
C GLY A 737 18.68 20.41 16.42
N TRP A 738 18.89 19.79 17.58
CA TRP A 738 18.00 18.74 18.10
C TRP A 738 16.58 19.25 18.41
N ARG A 739 16.44 20.51 18.85
CA ARG A 739 15.14 21.15 19.09
C ARG A 739 14.29 21.21 17.82
N GLY A 740 14.94 21.37 16.67
CA GLY A 740 14.28 21.30 15.37
C GLY A 740 13.67 19.93 15.12
N TRP A 741 14.45 18.87 15.32
CA TRP A 741 13.97 17.50 15.21
C TRP A 741 12.83 17.18 16.19
N ALA A 742 12.94 17.62 17.44
CA ALA A 742 11.87 17.48 18.43
C ALA A 742 10.58 18.20 18.00
N ALA A 743 10.67 19.45 17.54
CA ALA A 743 9.53 20.20 17.03
C ALA A 743 8.93 19.54 15.77
N GLY A 744 9.77 19.01 14.87
CA GLY A 744 9.32 18.27 13.70
C GLY A 744 8.59 16.97 14.05
N ALA A 745 9.10 16.23 15.03
CA ALA A 745 8.46 15.03 15.54
C ALA A 745 7.13 15.33 16.25
N LEU A 746 7.08 16.42 17.03
CA LEU A 746 5.83 16.89 17.65
C LEU A 746 4.78 17.22 16.58
N VAL A 747 5.17 17.97 15.54
CA VAL A 747 4.28 18.27 14.42
C VAL A 747 3.84 16.98 13.72
N ALA A 748 4.75 16.03 13.44
CA ALA A 748 4.35 14.73 12.88
C ALA A 748 3.30 14.02 13.77
N GLY A 749 3.53 14.01 15.09
CA GLY A 749 2.62 13.46 16.08
C GLY A 749 1.22 14.10 16.05
N CYS A 750 1.12 15.42 15.87
CA CYS A 750 -0.17 16.12 15.74
C CYS A 750 -1.03 15.67 14.56
N PHE A 751 -0.44 15.03 13.53
CA PHE A 751 -1.19 14.48 12.39
C PHE A 751 -1.36 12.96 12.50
N ILE A 752 -0.30 12.25 12.91
CA ILE A 752 -0.30 10.78 12.95
C ILE A 752 -1.16 10.26 14.11
N VAL A 753 -1.17 10.90 15.28
CA VAL A 753 -1.95 10.43 16.44
C VAL A 753 -3.46 10.51 16.18
N PRO A 754 -4.04 11.62 15.68
CA PRO A 754 -5.46 11.65 15.35
C PRO A 754 -5.83 10.66 14.24
N SER A 755 -4.98 10.49 13.22
CA SER A 755 -5.17 9.48 12.18
C SER A 755 -5.17 8.06 12.78
N TYR A 756 -4.21 7.74 13.64
CA TYR A 756 -4.16 6.47 14.36
C TYR A 756 -5.43 6.22 15.19
N ASN A 757 -5.87 7.21 15.96
CA ASN A 757 -7.09 7.08 16.76
C ASN A 757 -8.33 6.85 15.90
N ALA A 758 -8.50 7.60 14.81
CA ALA A 758 -9.61 7.42 13.88
C ALA A 758 -9.60 6.02 13.23
N ASN A 759 -8.45 5.60 12.71
CA ASN A 759 -8.31 4.29 12.09
C ASN A 759 -8.48 3.14 13.10
N THR A 760 -8.05 3.33 14.35
CA THR A 760 -8.24 2.36 15.44
C THR A 760 -9.72 2.20 15.76
N TYR A 761 -10.44 3.30 15.94
CA TYR A 761 -11.89 3.27 16.19
C TYR A 761 -12.63 2.55 15.06
N THR A 762 -12.36 2.91 13.80
CA THR A 762 -13.01 2.28 12.65
C THR A 762 -12.73 0.77 12.59
N TYR A 763 -11.49 0.33 12.82
CA TYR A 763 -11.13 -1.08 12.67
C TYR A 763 -11.45 -1.95 13.89
N PHE A 764 -11.27 -1.44 15.11
CA PHE A 764 -11.36 -2.25 16.32
C PHE A 764 -12.68 -2.08 17.08
N ASP A 765 -13.40 -0.99 16.87
CA ASP A 765 -14.66 -0.73 17.58
C ASP A 765 -15.87 -0.91 16.64
N VAL A 766 -15.79 -0.38 15.41
CA VAL A 766 -16.91 -0.44 14.45
C VAL A 766 -16.91 -1.72 13.61
N TYR A 767 -15.78 -2.04 12.97
CA TYR A 767 -15.71 -3.17 12.04
C TYR A 767 -16.12 -4.53 12.63
N PRO A 768 -15.74 -4.90 13.87
CA PRO A 768 -16.11 -6.21 14.42
C PRO A 768 -17.62 -6.42 14.56
N GLN A 769 -18.38 -5.37 14.85
CA GLN A 769 -19.84 -5.44 14.98
C GLN A 769 -20.48 -5.76 13.63
N ILE A 770 -20.07 -5.02 12.59
CA ILE A 770 -20.56 -5.23 11.23
C ILE A 770 -20.13 -6.60 10.70
N TYR A 771 -18.90 -7.01 10.97
CA TYR A 771 -18.39 -8.32 10.55
C TYR A 771 -19.20 -9.45 11.19
N ALA A 772 -19.51 -9.35 12.48
CA ALA A 772 -20.32 -10.34 13.19
C ALA A 772 -21.72 -10.54 12.60
N GLU A 773 -22.33 -9.46 12.07
CA GLU A 773 -23.64 -9.50 11.42
C GLU A 773 -23.59 -9.97 9.96
N SER A 774 -22.40 -9.98 9.34
CA SER A 774 -22.25 -10.22 7.89
C SER A 774 -21.77 -11.62 7.52
N PHE A 775 -21.31 -12.43 8.49
CA PHE A 775 -20.70 -13.74 8.24
C PHE A 775 -21.22 -14.81 9.20
N ASP A 776 -21.26 -16.05 8.72
CA ASP A 776 -21.69 -17.21 9.49
C ASP A 776 -20.75 -17.51 10.67
N PRO A 777 -21.29 -17.87 11.86
CA PRO A 777 -20.54 -17.99 13.10
C PRO A 777 -19.82 -19.36 13.25
N TYR A 778 -19.04 -19.80 12.25
CA TYR A 778 -18.41 -21.14 12.20
C TYR A 778 -17.58 -21.54 13.43
N THR A 779 -17.01 -20.58 14.15
CA THR A 779 -16.23 -20.83 15.37
C THR A 779 -17.02 -21.58 16.44
N GLU A 780 -18.31 -21.30 16.59
CA GLU A 780 -19.15 -21.90 17.64
C GLU A 780 -19.60 -23.34 17.36
N PRO A 781 -20.18 -23.68 16.19
CA PRO A 781 -20.43 -25.08 15.83
C PRO A 781 -19.11 -25.86 15.68
N GLY A 782 -18.01 -25.22 15.27
CA GLY A 782 -16.68 -25.83 15.28
C GLY A 782 -16.22 -26.21 16.69
N ALA A 783 -16.36 -25.31 17.66
CA ALA A 783 -16.07 -25.61 19.06
C ALA A 783 -16.99 -26.71 19.62
N TYR A 784 -18.27 -26.73 19.21
CA TYR A 784 -19.20 -27.79 19.59
C TYR A 784 -18.78 -29.15 19.03
N LEU A 785 -18.41 -29.21 17.74
CA LEU A 785 -17.88 -30.40 17.07
C LEU A 785 -16.60 -30.89 17.76
N GLN A 786 -15.67 -29.98 18.08
CA GLN A 786 -14.46 -30.33 18.81
C GLN A 786 -14.80 -30.91 20.20
N GLY A 787 -15.71 -30.30 20.94
CA GLY A 787 -16.17 -30.80 22.24
C GLY A 787 -16.85 -32.18 22.16
N PHE A 788 -17.62 -32.43 21.11
CA PHE A 788 -18.20 -33.74 20.82
C PHE A 788 -17.12 -34.81 20.64
N VAL A 789 -16.10 -34.54 19.83
CA VAL A 789 -14.99 -35.48 19.62
C VAL A 789 -14.19 -35.70 20.90
N LEU A 790 -13.90 -34.63 21.67
CA LEU A 790 -13.16 -34.73 22.93
C LEU A 790 -13.93 -35.45 24.05
N SER A 791 -15.26 -35.56 23.93
CA SER A 791 -16.12 -36.27 24.89
C SER A 791 -16.41 -37.74 24.52
N GLY A 792 -15.69 -38.29 23.53
CA GLY A 792 -15.80 -39.69 23.12
C GLY A 792 -16.50 -39.91 21.79
N GLY A 793 -17.04 -38.86 21.16
CA GLY A 793 -17.58 -38.91 19.80
C GLY A 793 -16.48 -39.10 18.74
N GLY A 794 -16.88 -39.50 17.53
CA GLY A 794 -15.98 -39.65 16.37
C GLY A 794 -16.12 -38.51 15.36
N TRP A 795 -15.05 -38.15 14.65
CA TRP A 795 -15.15 -37.21 13.52
C TRP A 795 -16.06 -37.74 12.41
N GLY A 796 -16.09 -39.07 12.23
CA GLY A 796 -16.99 -39.78 11.33
C GLY A 796 -18.43 -39.92 11.83
N ASN A 797 -18.70 -39.60 13.10
CA ASN A 797 -20.03 -39.71 13.72
C ASN A 797 -20.76 -38.36 13.82
N ALA A 798 -20.15 -37.29 13.33
CA ALA A 798 -20.81 -35.99 13.24
C ALA A 798 -21.09 -35.65 11.78
N PHE A 799 -22.23 -35.00 11.51
CA PHE A 799 -22.70 -34.66 10.17
C PHE A 799 -23.36 -33.28 10.16
N MET A 800 -23.29 -32.58 9.03
CA MET A 800 -24.06 -31.37 8.78
C MET A 800 -25.01 -31.61 7.62
N ILE A 801 -26.30 -31.44 7.85
CA ILE A 801 -27.32 -31.52 6.80
C ILE A 801 -27.38 -30.18 6.07
N GLY A 802 -27.23 -30.20 4.76
CA GLY A 802 -27.23 -29.03 3.91
C GLY A 802 -28.59 -28.34 3.85
N TYR A 803 -28.56 -27.02 3.82
CA TYR A 803 -29.75 -26.18 3.62
C TYR A 803 -29.40 -25.05 2.63
N PRO A 804 -30.31 -24.60 1.76
CA PRO A 804 -30.02 -23.54 0.79
C PRO A 804 -29.47 -22.27 1.45
N HIS A 805 -28.37 -21.74 0.89
CA HIS A 805 -27.68 -20.53 1.37
C HIS A 805 -27.23 -20.58 2.84
N TRP A 806 -26.94 -21.78 3.35
CA TRP A 806 -26.55 -21.97 4.74
C TRP A 806 -25.05 -22.30 4.87
N TRP A 807 -24.68 -22.94 5.98
CA TRP A 807 -23.32 -23.11 6.43
C TRP A 807 -22.45 -24.05 5.56
N SER A 808 -21.15 -23.79 5.58
CA SER A 808 -20.11 -24.63 4.99
C SER A 808 -19.58 -25.62 6.01
N HIS A 809 -19.87 -26.92 5.84
CA HIS A 809 -19.33 -27.99 6.70
C HIS A 809 -17.80 -27.96 6.76
N ARG A 810 -17.15 -27.59 5.65
CA ARG A 810 -15.69 -27.44 5.58
C ARG A 810 -15.17 -26.38 6.55
N ALA A 811 -15.88 -25.27 6.69
CA ALA A 811 -15.53 -24.21 7.63
C ALA A 811 -15.71 -24.65 9.09
N ILE A 812 -16.77 -25.40 9.39
CA ILE A 812 -17.01 -25.99 10.72
C ILE A 812 -15.87 -26.94 11.10
N GLY A 813 -15.48 -27.82 10.19
CA GLY A 813 -14.38 -28.76 10.40
C GLY A 813 -13.05 -28.06 10.70
N LEU A 814 -12.68 -27.06 9.90
CA LEU A 814 -11.49 -26.24 10.13
C LEU A 814 -11.56 -25.47 11.46
N ALA A 815 -12.73 -24.93 11.79
CA ALA A 815 -12.94 -24.23 13.06
C ALA A 815 -12.86 -25.16 14.28
N ALA A 816 -13.20 -26.44 14.11
CA ALA A 816 -13.02 -27.49 15.12
C ALA A 816 -11.56 -27.93 15.31
N GLY A 817 -10.63 -27.43 14.48
CA GLY A 817 -9.20 -27.74 14.53
C GLY A 817 -8.75 -28.85 13.59
N LEU A 818 -9.59 -29.29 12.63
CA LEU A 818 -9.11 -30.11 11.53
C LEU A 818 -8.21 -29.27 10.62
N GLU A 819 -7.12 -29.87 10.15
CA GLU A 819 -6.21 -29.27 9.17
C GLU A 819 -6.49 -29.75 7.73
N THR A 820 -7.58 -30.49 7.57
CA THR A 820 -8.05 -31.13 6.34
C THR A 820 -9.54 -30.90 6.20
N GLN A 821 -10.08 -31.16 5.01
CA GLN A 821 -11.50 -31.05 4.75
C GLN A 821 -12.27 -32.10 5.57
N TRP A 822 -13.24 -31.64 6.37
CA TRP A 822 -14.23 -32.53 6.98
C TRP A 822 -15.22 -32.99 5.89
N PRO A 823 -15.41 -34.29 5.62
CA PRO A 823 -16.19 -34.76 4.48
C PRO A 823 -17.65 -35.12 4.83
N ASN A 824 -18.17 -34.62 5.95
CA ASN A 824 -19.47 -35.04 6.50
C ASN A 824 -20.57 -33.99 6.33
N GLY A 825 -20.55 -33.26 5.21
CA GLY A 825 -21.68 -32.47 4.75
C GLY A 825 -22.59 -33.32 3.87
N ILE A 826 -23.83 -33.54 4.29
CA ILE A 826 -24.85 -34.31 3.58
C ILE A 826 -25.73 -33.32 2.81
N VAL A 827 -25.86 -33.46 1.49
CA VAL A 827 -26.58 -32.46 0.66
C VAL A 827 -28.08 -32.55 0.85
N SER A 828 -28.62 -33.77 0.93
CA SER A 828 -30.03 -34.04 1.21
C SER A 828 -30.18 -35.00 2.39
N ARG A 829 -31.14 -34.73 3.29
CA ARG A 829 -31.44 -35.61 4.43
C ARG A 829 -31.72 -37.07 4.01
N ASP A 830 -32.24 -37.30 2.81
CA ASP A 830 -32.56 -38.64 2.31
C ASP A 830 -31.29 -39.48 2.05
N GLU A 831 -30.11 -38.84 1.98
CA GLU A 831 -28.82 -39.50 1.79
C GLU A 831 -28.18 -39.95 3.12
N ILE A 832 -28.81 -39.67 4.27
CA ILE A 832 -28.27 -40.05 5.60
C ILE A 832 -27.92 -41.54 5.67
N PRO A 833 -28.78 -42.49 5.26
CA PRO A 833 -28.44 -43.92 5.30
C PRO A 833 -27.18 -44.27 4.49
N LEU A 834 -27.06 -43.71 3.29
CA LEU A 834 -25.91 -43.91 2.41
C LEU A 834 -24.61 -43.34 3.01
N PHE A 835 -24.69 -42.17 3.66
CA PHE A 835 -23.54 -41.56 4.32
C PHE A 835 -23.07 -42.35 5.53
N LEU A 836 -23.99 -42.92 6.33
CA LEU A 836 -23.63 -43.76 7.46
C LEU A 836 -23.02 -45.10 7.00
N GLU A 837 -23.61 -45.75 6.00
CA GLU A 837 -23.06 -46.97 5.42
C GLU A 837 -21.65 -46.72 4.86
N SER A 838 -21.51 -45.77 3.92
CA SER A 838 -20.22 -45.45 3.30
C SER A 838 -19.18 -44.96 4.32
N GLY A 839 -19.62 -44.27 5.37
CA GLY A 839 -18.79 -43.86 6.49
C GLY A 839 -18.24 -45.03 7.30
N SER A 840 -19.04 -46.09 7.53
CA SER A 840 -18.64 -47.28 8.28
C SER A 840 -17.60 -48.15 7.56
N LEU A 841 -17.46 -47.94 6.24
CA LEU A 841 -16.49 -48.62 5.39
C LEU A 841 -15.16 -47.86 5.27
N ARG A 842 -15.02 -46.68 5.89
CA ARG A 842 -13.80 -45.87 5.77
C ARG A 842 -12.69 -46.39 6.67
N GLY A 843 -11.45 -46.37 6.16
CA GLY A 843 -10.25 -46.71 6.94
C GLY A 843 -9.50 -45.50 7.50
N ASP A 844 -10.14 -44.33 7.56
CA ASP A 844 -9.50 -43.05 7.91
C ASP A 844 -10.08 -42.42 9.19
N LEU A 845 -9.67 -41.19 9.48
CA LEU A 845 -10.12 -40.42 10.66
C LEU A 845 -11.65 -40.21 10.69
N PHE A 846 -12.30 -40.29 9.53
CA PHE A 846 -13.73 -40.03 9.35
C PHE A 846 -14.56 -41.32 9.28
N ASN A 847 -14.01 -42.45 9.76
CA ASN A 847 -14.77 -43.68 9.93
C ASN A 847 -15.94 -43.48 10.89
N PHE A 848 -17.13 -43.91 10.46
CA PHE A 848 -18.32 -43.96 11.31
C PHE A 848 -18.25 -45.20 12.21
N ASP A 849 -18.46 -45.01 13.50
CA ASP A 849 -18.36 -46.06 14.52
C ASP A 849 -19.73 -46.22 15.22
N PRO A 850 -20.48 -47.32 14.99
CA PRO A 850 -21.81 -47.53 15.56
C PRO A 850 -21.85 -47.54 17.10
N ASP A 851 -20.72 -47.80 17.76
CA ASP A 851 -20.58 -47.80 19.22
C ASP A 851 -20.37 -46.40 19.80
N LYS A 852 -20.40 -45.35 18.97
CA LYS A 852 -20.30 -43.95 19.40
C LYS A 852 -21.59 -43.19 19.10
N ASP A 853 -21.89 -42.22 19.95
CA ASP A 853 -22.97 -41.26 19.72
C ASP A 853 -22.87 -40.61 18.33
N ILE A 854 -24.01 -40.22 17.75
CA ILE A 854 -24.11 -39.53 16.47
C ILE A 854 -24.55 -38.08 16.71
N LEU A 855 -23.98 -37.14 15.96
CA LEU A 855 -24.31 -35.72 16.02
C LEU A 855 -24.71 -35.19 14.64
N PHE A 856 -25.88 -34.60 14.53
CA PHE A 856 -26.30 -33.89 13.32
C PHE A 856 -26.41 -32.38 13.60
N PHE A 857 -25.84 -31.55 12.73
CA PHE A 857 -26.10 -30.12 12.64
C PHE A 857 -27.11 -29.87 11.51
N TYR A 858 -28.15 -29.07 11.76
CA TYR A 858 -29.13 -28.72 10.73
C TYR A 858 -29.76 -27.33 10.97
N SER A 859 -30.34 -26.77 9.91
CA SER A 859 -30.91 -25.42 9.96
C SER A 859 -32.15 -25.39 10.85
N PRO A 860 -32.35 -24.36 11.70
CA PRO A 860 -33.61 -24.17 12.42
C PRO A 860 -34.81 -23.97 11.50
N ASP A 861 -34.57 -23.56 10.25
CA ASP A 861 -35.60 -23.39 9.22
C ASP A 861 -35.93 -24.70 8.47
N ASP A 862 -35.19 -25.78 8.75
CA ASP A 862 -35.42 -27.11 8.20
C ASP A 862 -36.15 -28.00 9.21
N THR A 863 -37.45 -27.77 9.35
CA THR A 863 -38.29 -28.56 10.26
C THR A 863 -38.40 -30.01 9.80
N GLU A 864 -38.35 -30.26 8.49
CA GLU A 864 -38.46 -31.60 7.90
C GLU A 864 -37.28 -32.50 8.30
N THR A 865 -36.05 -31.96 8.34
CA THR A 865 -34.89 -32.72 8.83
C THR A 865 -35.04 -33.07 10.32
N GLY A 866 -35.58 -32.17 11.13
CA GLY A 866 -35.85 -32.46 12.55
C GLY A 866 -36.82 -33.63 12.74
N ASP A 867 -37.94 -33.62 11.99
CA ASP A 867 -38.95 -34.68 12.02
C ASP A 867 -38.38 -36.00 11.50
N TYR A 868 -37.63 -35.96 10.39
CA TYR A 868 -36.95 -37.13 9.82
C TYR A 868 -36.01 -37.79 10.84
N LEU A 869 -35.16 -36.99 11.50
CA LEU A 869 -34.21 -37.50 12.50
C LEU A 869 -34.94 -38.08 13.72
N ALA A 870 -36.06 -37.49 14.15
CA ALA A 870 -36.88 -38.02 15.23
C ALA A 870 -37.55 -39.36 14.88
N GLU A 871 -37.98 -39.54 13.63
CA GLU A 871 -38.54 -40.79 13.13
C GLU A 871 -37.48 -41.90 13.01
N HIS A 872 -36.30 -41.57 12.47
CA HIS A 872 -35.25 -42.54 12.19
C HIS A 872 -34.39 -42.89 13.42
N PHE A 873 -34.32 -41.97 14.40
CA PHE A 873 -33.53 -42.10 15.62
C PHE A 873 -34.34 -41.64 16.85
N PRO A 874 -35.34 -42.42 17.29
CA PRO A 874 -36.31 -41.99 18.32
C PRO A 874 -35.72 -41.78 19.71
N GLU A 875 -34.57 -42.41 20.02
CA GLU A 875 -33.84 -42.20 21.28
C GLU A 875 -32.97 -40.93 21.27
N GLY A 876 -32.91 -40.23 20.13
CA GLY A 876 -32.19 -38.98 20.01
C GLY A 876 -32.95 -37.79 20.59
N TYR A 877 -32.25 -36.68 20.74
CA TYR A 877 -32.86 -35.42 21.16
C TYR A 877 -32.36 -34.25 20.33
N SER A 878 -33.28 -33.32 20.07
CA SER A 878 -32.99 -32.05 19.39
C SER A 878 -32.74 -30.94 20.41
N GLN A 879 -31.79 -30.06 20.10
CA GLN A 879 -31.54 -28.85 20.88
C GLN A 879 -31.22 -27.69 19.94
N ARG A 880 -31.84 -26.53 20.17
CA ARG A 880 -31.46 -25.27 19.53
C ARG A 880 -30.26 -24.67 20.25
N VAL A 881 -29.23 -24.30 19.51
CA VAL A 881 -28.03 -23.64 20.01
C VAL A 881 -27.97 -22.22 19.47
N PHE A 882 -28.00 -21.25 20.37
CA PHE A 882 -27.90 -19.83 20.03
C PHE A 882 -26.44 -19.43 19.81
N THR A 883 -26.21 -18.58 18.80
CA THR A 883 -24.85 -18.10 18.49
C THR A 883 -24.65 -16.64 18.90
N TYR A 884 -23.40 -16.16 18.84
CA TYR A 884 -23.13 -14.73 19.02
C TYR A 884 -23.72 -13.84 17.91
N ALA A 885 -24.01 -14.42 16.73
CA ALA A 885 -24.54 -13.73 15.57
C ALA A 885 -26.07 -13.79 15.59
N PRO A 886 -26.78 -12.66 15.76
CA PRO A 886 -28.24 -12.67 15.84
C PRO A 886 -28.87 -13.29 14.59
N ASN A 887 -29.81 -14.21 14.78
CA ASN A 887 -30.52 -14.94 13.72
C ASN A 887 -29.69 -15.99 12.96
N ASN A 888 -28.48 -16.32 13.42
CA ASN A 888 -27.67 -17.41 12.88
C ASN A 888 -27.52 -18.54 13.92
N ASP A 889 -28.64 -18.97 14.48
CA ASP A 889 -28.69 -20.13 15.36
C ASP A 889 -28.66 -21.43 14.56
N TYR A 890 -28.41 -22.55 15.24
CA TYR A 890 -28.46 -23.87 14.61
C TYR A 890 -29.15 -24.89 15.51
N MET A 891 -29.64 -25.95 14.89
CA MET A 891 -30.13 -27.12 15.60
C MET A 891 -29.04 -28.18 15.65
N ILE A 892 -28.97 -28.88 16.78
CA ILE A 892 -28.28 -30.15 16.89
C ILE A 892 -29.30 -31.26 17.12
N TYR A 893 -29.02 -32.44 16.59
CA TYR A 893 -29.68 -33.68 16.97
C TYR A 893 -28.62 -34.66 17.45
N ARG A 894 -28.72 -35.11 18.71
CA ARG A 894 -27.81 -36.12 19.27
C ARG A 894 -28.52 -37.46 19.37
N VAL A 895 -27.88 -38.50 18.84
CA VAL A 895 -28.33 -39.88 18.93
C VAL A 895 -27.34 -40.65 19.82
N PRO A 896 -27.79 -41.39 20.84
CA PRO A 896 -26.93 -42.33 21.55
C PRO A 896 -26.32 -43.37 20.60
N ALA A 897 -25.18 -43.97 20.97
CA ALA A 897 -24.62 -45.10 20.23
C ALA A 897 -25.68 -46.16 19.91
N LEU A 898 -25.74 -46.57 18.63
CA LEU A 898 -26.70 -47.58 18.16
C LEU A 898 -26.22 -48.99 18.54
N GLY A 899 -24.92 -49.22 18.47
CA GLY A 899 -24.31 -50.55 18.47
C GLY A 899 -24.38 -51.21 17.10
N ASP A 900 -23.42 -52.10 16.82
CA ASP A 900 -23.26 -52.74 15.50
C ASP A 900 -24.52 -53.46 15.01
N GLU A 901 -25.17 -54.26 15.86
CA GLU A 901 -26.35 -55.06 15.48
C GLU A 901 -27.54 -54.17 15.10
N ALA A 902 -27.88 -53.19 15.94
CA ALA A 902 -28.98 -52.27 15.67
C ALA A 902 -28.69 -51.36 14.46
N PHE A 903 -27.42 -51.02 14.22
CA PHE A 903 -27.04 -50.27 13.04
C PHE A 903 -27.24 -51.07 11.74
N GLN A 904 -26.90 -52.36 11.72
CA GLN A 904 -27.17 -53.22 10.56
C GLN A 904 -28.68 -53.37 10.29
N GLU A 905 -29.49 -53.59 11.34
CA GLU A 905 -30.96 -53.64 11.21
C GLU A 905 -31.53 -52.30 10.70
N TRP A 906 -30.96 -51.18 11.15
CA TRP A 906 -31.35 -49.85 10.70
C TRP A 906 -31.02 -49.64 9.22
N LEU A 907 -29.83 -50.07 8.76
CA LEU A 907 -29.46 -50.02 7.34
C LEU A 907 -30.38 -50.88 6.48
N GLU A 908 -30.70 -52.11 6.89
CA GLU A 908 -31.63 -52.98 6.14
C GLU A 908 -33.02 -52.35 5.95
N ARG A 909 -33.44 -51.49 6.88
CA ARG A 909 -34.74 -50.82 6.83
C ARG A 909 -34.76 -49.55 5.98
N TYR A 910 -33.69 -48.75 6.01
CA TYR A 910 -33.69 -47.38 5.48
C TYR A 910 -32.71 -47.16 4.32
N LEU A 911 -31.79 -48.09 4.07
CA LEU A 911 -30.92 -48.00 2.91
C LEU A 911 -31.74 -48.22 1.63
N PRO A 912 -31.68 -47.32 0.64
CA PRO A 912 -32.41 -47.50 -0.62
C PRO A 912 -31.97 -48.79 -1.32
N GLU A 913 -32.90 -49.58 -1.85
CA GLU A 913 -32.56 -50.72 -2.71
C GLU A 913 -31.82 -50.19 -3.95
N THR A 914 -30.51 -50.43 -4.02
CA THR A 914 -29.70 -50.13 -5.20
C THR A 914 -30.10 -51.09 -6.33
N ASN A 915 -30.76 -50.56 -7.37
CA ASN A 915 -30.93 -51.25 -8.67
C ASN A 915 -29.68 -51.16 -9.53
#